data_AF-A0A9P8DI30-F1
#
_entry.id   AF-A0A9P8DI30-F1
#
_cell.length_a   1.000
_cell.length_b   1.000
_cell.length_c   1.000
_cell.angle_alpha   90.00
_cell.angle_beta   90.00
_cell.angle_gamma   90.00
#
_symmetry.space_group_name_H-M   'P 1'
#
loop_
_entity.id
_entity.type
_entity.pdbx_description
1 polymer ?
#
loop_
_entity_poly.entity_id
_entity_poly.type
_entity_poly.pdbx_seq_one_letter_code
_entity_poly.pdbx_strand_id
1 'polypeptide(L)'
;MAETSFLDHMREIVGDARPSIAIAGLVAIFVTLWSVLSTWPQYNRLREFKGPRLAALSKWWLIKKVGGGRAYLDFWEVTKQYGSIAKVGPNDLLTDDPELMRHILNVRTEYRRSDWYDGMRFDPGNNNILSWRDEDEHFNVAGSDTTATAIRSTMLHIITNPLVHPTLRAEISKTHFSEPIIPDAIGRDLPCLQAVIKEGLRTFPPVAGLMSKQVPAPKATPGKENSSPAVPKSDTARGEYSAVKISGVLMLESLDPRDGWRCSRNKAAVTDTMDLIDSSLDKNLVKWVKTTQATLAEAQTKKGQFVTDHPTKDAVEKLFMARVLGKAILTPGLNPAGTFVRMACGSDYSFPGSKLIEDHSAIPITTVEGPYPPCAIPEKDLKPISISQMRLETHHWGSKVLLHQLSLVDRGEAIMFIVEDQAGTAVLLKLYHQPLEKEISCNWTMLDYRVCIVKNPFFQRVHDTITPNFCQIPQSYYTLRVDHPGDIIPLRHGDGRIPEAWKVNPDRDDKTSHGYRDLGNKAFGKKDWAAAHHSYSQALDVAETSQDKQLAHLNRSLINLKLGRPAEALLDVTQAYDPEAPTEKALFRHAIALYRLNRFEDCEAMLIDLLDKFPDNKAAETTLLSVKTRLTEQRTGKYNFNKMYKTAKAAKGAPLIDCATYSKPVEIRESPGRGRGLYTTKAVKAGDLLLVEKAFEYSFIDETRLTDQCTILANFNTKRMTAGASANLWPKVVQKLYHDPEALSAFTELHHGKYKPVTATEGDGRPVVDAFLVEKILSLNSFGAPRSTRDFCGNNVWSGNPAPEVCASTRERPLFTSVGVWLLAARINHSCVGNCRRSFIGDMAIIRAARDIPVGTELTIPYRPSTDSESYQDVQKGLAKWGFICDCELCKDRLKTTEAVRVRRKELSKEFDKQVPSDQEFDLEKATKLLRVIEKTYSGKPAKQIRWCIAHLYAYVGIRLRQDEDFVRAAEMLIKGLETMGFVILATPPDDGSAQARFEVKQWGMMEHHIPWLFFQLIECYAEINPHLVPVAEHYAQIAYSIIVGEGESMWDVMPATGNKAERT
;
A
#
# COMPACT_ATOMS: atom_id res chain seq x y z
N MET A 1 -74.37 -36.93 -36.91
CA MET A 1 -73.34 -36.58 -35.91
C MET A 1 -72.40 -35.62 -36.58
N ALA A 2 -72.50 -34.33 -36.25
CA ALA A 2 -71.68 -33.27 -36.82
C ALA A 2 -70.80 -32.75 -35.67
N GLU A 3 -69.50 -33.05 -35.73
CA GLU A 3 -68.48 -32.41 -34.89
C GLU A 3 -67.63 -31.52 -35.80
N THR A 4 -67.95 -30.23 -35.81
CA THR A 4 -67.09 -29.18 -36.34
C THR A 4 -66.02 -28.85 -35.31
N SER A 5 -64.74 -28.89 -35.70
CA SER A 5 -63.62 -28.67 -34.77
C SER A 5 -63.38 -27.16 -34.54
N PHE A 6 -63.13 -26.80 -33.28
CA PHE A 6 -62.74 -25.47 -32.79
C PHE A 6 -61.59 -24.80 -33.58
N LEU A 7 -60.76 -25.59 -34.28
CA LEU A 7 -59.65 -25.09 -35.08
C LEU A 7 -60.08 -24.32 -36.33
N ASP A 8 -61.26 -24.63 -36.89
CA ASP A 8 -61.75 -23.96 -38.09
C ASP A 8 -62.29 -22.56 -37.77
N HIS A 9 -62.89 -22.36 -36.58
CA HIS A 9 -63.29 -21.03 -36.10
C HIS A 9 -62.09 -20.14 -35.76
N MET A 10 -60.99 -20.71 -35.28
CA MET A 10 -59.77 -19.95 -34.97
C MET A 10 -59.05 -19.44 -36.24
N ARG A 11 -59.15 -20.15 -37.37
CA ARG A 11 -58.60 -19.70 -38.66
C ARG A 11 -59.36 -18.51 -39.25
N GLU A 12 -60.66 -18.41 -39.01
CA GLU A 12 -61.50 -17.30 -39.46
C GLU A 12 -61.22 -15.99 -38.70
N ILE A 13 -60.85 -16.08 -37.42
CA ILE A 13 -60.62 -14.89 -36.57
C ILE A 13 -59.23 -14.26 -36.79
N VAL A 14 -58.21 -15.04 -37.17
CA VAL A 14 -56.79 -14.60 -37.20
C VAL A 14 -56.28 -14.23 -38.61
N GLY A 15 -57.17 -14.02 -39.59
CA GLY A 15 -56.86 -13.78 -41.01
C GLY A 15 -55.45 -13.21 -41.35
N ASP A 16 -54.70 -13.92 -42.21
CA ASP A 16 -53.41 -13.62 -42.88
C ASP A 16 -52.29 -12.86 -42.12
N ALA A 17 -52.40 -12.64 -40.80
CA ALA A 17 -51.33 -12.05 -40.01
C ALA A 17 -50.26 -13.10 -39.65
N ARG A 18 -48.98 -12.75 -39.86
CA ARG A 18 -47.84 -13.61 -39.47
C ARG A 18 -47.96 -13.97 -37.97
N PRO A 19 -47.77 -15.25 -37.57
CA PRO A 19 -47.95 -15.69 -36.18
C PRO A 19 -47.10 -14.93 -35.16
N SER A 20 -45.96 -14.35 -35.58
CA SER A 20 -45.14 -13.47 -34.76
C SER A 20 -45.84 -12.15 -34.37
N ILE A 21 -46.70 -11.59 -35.23
CA ILE A 21 -47.47 -10.37 -34.97
C ILE A 21 -48.61 -10.67 -33.99
N ALA A 22 -49.28 -11.82 -34.16
CA ALA A 22 -50.32 -12.28 -33.23
C ALA A 22 -49.75 -12.55 -31.83
N ILE A 23 -48.59 -13.22 -31.73
CA ILE A 23 -47.91 -13.44 -30.44
C ILE A 23 -47.46 -12.11 -29.82
N ALA A 24 -46.87 -11.20 -30.58
CA ALA A 24 -46.49 -9.88 -30.07
C ALA A 24 -47.71 -9.07 -29.59
N GLY A 25 -48.83 -9.15 -30.31
CA GLY A 25 -50.11 -8.56 -29.90
C GLY A 25 -50.65 -9.15 -28.60
N LEU A 26 -50.63 -10.47 -28.45
CA LEU A 26 -51.05 -11.16 -27.23
C LEU A 26 -50.13 -10.85 -26.04
N VAL A 27 -48.82 -10.77 -26.25
CA VAL A 27 -47.86 -10.35 -25.21
C VAL A 27 -48.09 -8.89 -24.82
N ALA A 28 -48.30 -7.99 -25.79
CA ALA A 28 -48.60 -6.60 -25.51
C ALA A 28 -49.92 -6.42 -24.74
N ILE A 29 -50.95 -7.18 -25.12
CA ILE A 29 -52.25 -7.20 -24.41
C ILE A 29 -52.07 -7.75 -22.99
N PHE A 30 -51.33 -8.86 -22.81
CA PHE A 30 -51.06 -9.44 -21.51
C PHE A 30 -50.26 -8.50 -20.60
N VAL A 31 -49.19 -7.87 -21.10
CA VAL A 31 -48.39 -6.90 -20.35
C VAL A 31 -49.23 -5.66 -20.00
N THR A 32 -50.08 -5.19 -20.92
CA THR A 32 -50.97 -4.05 -20.67
C THR A 32 -52.04 -4.40 -19.62
N LEU A 33 -52.71 -5.55 -19.74
CA LEU A 33 -53.66 -6.05 -18.76
C LEU A 33 -53.01 -6.27 -17.39
N TRP A 34 -51.85 -6.90 -17.35
CA TRP A 34 -51.10 -7.10 -16.11
C TRP A 34 -50.67 -5.78 -15.49
N SER A 35 -50.20 -4.81 -16.28
CA SER A 35 -49.85 -3.47 -15.80
C SER A 35 -51.07 -2.73 -15.27
N VAL A 36 -52.23 -2.79 -15.94
CA VAL A 36 -53.47 -2.15 -15.49
C VAL A 36 -53.98 -2.84 -14.22
N LEU A 37 -54.05 -4.17 -14.19
CA LEU A 37 -54.53 -4.93 -13.03
C LEU A 37 -53.61 -4.82 -11.81
N SER A 38 -52.30 -4.67 -12.01
CA SER A 38 -51.34 -4.48 -10.92
C SER A 38 -51.28 -3.04 -10.39
N THR A 39 -51.56 -2.03 -11.23
CA THR A 39 -51.53 -0.61 -10.83
C THR A 39 -52.89 -0.07 -10.39
N TRP A 40 -54.00 -0.66 -10.83
CA TRP A 40 -55.35 -0.19 -10.48
C TRP A 40 -55.65 -0.19 -8.98
N PRO A 41 -55.32 -1.25 -8.19
CA PRO A 41 -55.49 -1.22 -6.75
C PRO A 41 -54.64 -0.13 -6.06
N GLN A 42 -53.44 0.13 -6.60
CA GLN A 42 -52.51 1.14 -6.10
C GLN A 42 -53.02 2.56 -6.37
N TYR A 43 -53.52 2.80 -7.59
CA TYR A 43 -54.16 4.05 -7.97
C TYR A 43 -55.40 4.34 -7.13
N ASN A 44 -56.26 3.35 -6.92
CA ASN A 44 -57.49 3.52 -6.14
C ASN A 44 -57.18 3.84 -4.67
N ARG A 45 -56.15 3.19 -4.10
CA ARG A 45 -55.67 3.42 -2.74
C ARG A 45 -55.20 4.86 -2.51
N LEU A 46 -54.46 5.46 -3.45
CA LEU A 46 -53.93 6.82 -3.31
C LEU A 46 -54.73 7.87 -4.11
N ARG A 47 -56.01 7.61 -4.39
CA ARG A 47 -56.84 8.48 -5.25
C ARG A 47 -57.12 9.85 -4.63
N GLU A 48 -57.14 9.94 -3.31
CA GLU A 48 -57.35 11.19 -2.56
C GLU A 48 -56.18 12.18 -2.68
N PHE A 49 -54.96 11.69 -2.90
CA PHE A 49 -53.76 12.52 -3.03
C PHE A 49 -53.57 13.03 -4.46
N LYS A 50 -53.42 14.35 -4.60
CA LYS A 50 -53.15 15.03 -5.86
C LYS A 50 -51.67 14.87 -6.25
N GLY A 51 -51.37 14.91 -7.55
CA GLY A 51 -50.01 14.83 -8.06
C GLY A 51 -49.95 14.82 -9.59
N PRO A 52 -48.75 14.77 -10.18
CA PRO A 52 -48.57 14.70 -11.63
C PRO A 52 -49.31 13.51 -12.26
N ARG A 53 -49.99 13.72 -13.39
CA ARG A 53 -50.83 12.69 -14.02
C ARG A 53 -50.08 11.39 -14.36
N LEU A 54 -48.84 11.50 -14.84
CA LEU A 54 -48.00 10.33 -15.16
C LEU A 54 -47.50 9.57 -13.92
N ALA A 55 -47.39 10.26 -12.77
CA ALA A 55 -46.98 9.64 -11.51
C ALA A 55 -48.08 8.73 -10.94
N ALA A 56 -49.35 8.98 -11.28
CA ALA A 56 -50.46 8.15 -10.85
C ALA A 56 -50.51 6.78 -11.55
N LEU A 57 -49.92 6.66 -12.74
CA LEU A 57 -49.96 5.46 -13.58
C LEU A 57 -48.67 4.65 -13.55
N SER A 58 -47.52 5.29 -13.31
CA SER A 58 -46.22 4.59 -13.31
C SER A 58 -45.13 5.38 -12.59
N LYS A 59 -44.02 4.71 -12.27
CA LYS A 59 -42.80 5.36 -11.74
C LYS A 59 -42.00 6.13 -12.81
N TRP A 60 -42.40 6.15 -14.07
CA TRP A 60 -41.67 6.84 -15.14
C TRP A 60 -41.50 8.33 -14.88
N TRP A 61 -42.50 8.96 -14.27
CA TRP A 61 -42.39 10.36 -13.86
C TRP A 61 -41.26 10.54 -12.84
N LEU A 62 -41.23 9.70 -11.81
CA LEU A 62 -40.20 9.72 -10.76
C LEU A 62 -38.80 9.45 -11.33
N ILE A 63 -38.66 8.42 -12.17
CA ILE A 63 -37.40 8.06 -12.87
C ILE A 63 -36.89 9.24 -13.71
N LYS A 64 -37.78 9.89 -14.47
CA LYS A 64 -37.42 11.04 -15.32
C LYS A 64 -36.92 12.23 -14.48
N LYS A 65 -37.58 12.54 -13.37
CA LYS A 65 -37.18 13.66 -12.51
C LYS A 65 -35.89 13.38 -11.75
N VAL A 66 -35.72 12.16 -11.22
CA VAL A 66 -34.48 11.72 -10.57
C VAL A 66 -33.30 11.71 -11.55
N GLY A 67 -33.49 11.16 -12.77
CA GLY A 67 -32.46 11.12 -13.81
C GLY A 67 -32.06 12.50 -14.36
N GLY A 68 -32.92 13.51 -14.23
CA GLY A 68 -32.69 14.88 -14.72
C GLY A 68 -31.76 15.74 -13.87
N GLY A 69 -31.30 15.26 -12.70
CA GLY A 69 -30.33 15.96 -11.85
C GLY A 69 -30.86 17.18 -11.07
N ARG A 70 -32.15 17.52 -11.22
CA ARG A 70 -32.87 18.61 -10.50
C ARG A 70 -34.04 18.10 -9.63
N ALA A 71 -33.98 16.83 -9.23
CA ALA A 71 -35.08 16.13 -8.57
C ALA A 71 -35.58 16.82 -7.29
N TYR A 72 -34.68 17.37 -6.48
CA TYR A 72 -35.03 18.09 -5.25
C TYR A 72 -35.89 19.34 -5.52
N LEU A 73 -35.62 20.08 -6.60
CA LEU A 73 -36.45 21.21 -7.03
C LEU A 73 -37.79 20.72 -7.59
N ASP A 74 -37.77 19.69 -8.44
CA ASP A 74 -39.00 19.13 -9.00
C ASP A 74 -39.94 18.58 -7.92
N PHE A 75 -39.38 18.00 -6.85
CA PHE A 75 -40.15 17.50 -5.71
C PHE A 75 -40.72 18.64 -4.87
N TRP A 76 -39.94 19.68 -4.61
CA TRP A 76 -40.43 20.89 -3.94
C TRP A 76 -41.52 21.60 -4.75
N GLU A 77 -41.34 21.77 -6.06
CA GLU A 77 -42.35 22.33 -6.96
C GLU A 77 -43.66 21.53 -6.89
N VAL A 78 -43.58 20.20 -6.79
CA VAL A 78 -44.74 19.32 -6.65
C VAL A 78 -45.48 19.52 -5.33
N THR A 79 -44.78 19.66 -4.19
CA THR A 79 -45.47 19.93 -2.91
C THR A 79 -46.10 21.32 -2.89
N LYS A 80 -45.47 22.32 -3.53
CA LYS A 80 -46.07 23.65 -3.69
C LYS A 80 -47.29 23.66 -4.60
N GLN A 81 -47.29 22.86 -5.66
CA GLN A 81 -48.39 22.84 -6.63
C GLN A 81 -49.59 21.98 -6.18
N TYR A 82 -49.34 20.83 -5.55
CA TYR A 82 -50.37 19.83 -5.27
C TYR A 82 -50.72 19.69 -3.78
N GLY A 83 -50.00 20.38 -2.90
CA GLY A 83 -50.20 20.39 -1.46
C GLY A 83 -49.08 19.65 -0.71
N SER A 84 -49.07 19.81 0.62
CA SER A 84 -47.98 19.33 1.47
C SER A 84 -47.77 17.82 1.40
N ILE A 85 -48.80 17.04 1.04
CA ILE A 85 -48.66 15.63 0.67
C ILE A 85 -49.08 15.46 -0.79
N ALA A 86 -48.15 15.04 -1.64
CA ALA A 86 -48.35 14.90 -3.08
C ALA A 86 -47.94 13.52 -3.59
N LYS A 87 -48.68 13.00 -4.56
CA LYS A 87 -48.42 11.69 -5.19
C LYS A 87 -47.35 11.82 -6.27
N VAL A 88 -46.26 11.05 -6.12
CA VAL A 88 -45.09 11.05 -7.03
C VAL A 88 -44.82 9.68 -7.67
N GLY A 89 -45.58 8.66 -7.29
CA GLY A 89 -45.63 7.35 -7.92
C GLY A 89 -46.91 6.59 -7.54
N PRO A 90 -47.17 5.41 -8.14
CA PRO A 90 -48.38 4.63 -7.87
C PRO A 90 -48.57 4.24 -6.40
N ASN A 91 -47.47 4.09 -5.66
CA ASN A 91 -47.44 3.82 -4.22
C ASN A 91 -46.52 4.80 -3.46
N ASP A 92 -46.15 5.92 -4.08
CA ASP A 92 -45.14 6.84 -3.56
C ASP A 92 -45.75 8.22 -3.33
N LEU A 93 -45.79 8.64 -2.07
CA LEU A 93 -46.17 9.96 -1.61
C LEU A 93 -44.92 10.75 -1.22
N LEU A 94 -45.02 12.05 -1.37
CA LEU A 94 -44.00 13.03 -1.07
C LEU A 94 -44.58 14.04 -0.08
N THR A 95 -43.83 14.41 0.96
CA THR A 95 -44.25 15.43 1.92
C THR A 95 -43.20 16.49 2.20
N ASP A 96 -43.64 17.73 2.39
CA ASP A 96 -42.84 18.83 2.95
C ASP A 96 -43.28 19.22 4.39
N ASP A 97 -44.21 18.49 5.00
CA ASP A 97 -44.68 18.73 6.36
C ASP A 97 -43.65 18.26 7.41
N PRO A 98 -43.06 19.19 8.19
CA PRO A 98 -42.04 18.86 9.20
C PRO A 98 -42.59 18.03 10.36
N GLU A 99 -43.87 18.12 10.70
CA GLU A 99 -44.46 17.33 11.80
C GLU A 99 -44.64 15.87 11.37
N LEU A 100 -45.21 15.65 10.18
CA LEU A 100 -45.30 14.32 9.59
C LEU A 100 -43.92 13.70 9.40
N MET A 101 -42.93 14.49 8.94
CA MET A 101 -41.55 14.03 8.80
C MET A 101 -40.93 13.59 10.12
N ARG A 102 -41.09 14.37 11.20
CA ARG A 102 -40.63 13.96 12.54
C ARG A 102 -41.32 12.68 13.00
N HIS A 103 -42.60 12.51 12.70
CA HIS A 103 -43.35 11.32 13.09
C HIS A 103 -42.87 10.06 12.36
N ILE A 104 -42.70 10.11 11.03
CA ILE A 104 -42.27 8.94 10.24
C ILE A 104 -40.78 8.62 10.38
N LEU A 105 -39.94 9.58 10.79
CA LEU A 105 -38.50 9.38 11.00
C LEU A 105 -38.10 9.14 12.47
N ASN A 106 -39.06 9.19 13.41
CA ASN A 106 -38.78 8.96 14.83
C ASN A 106 -38.21 7.54 15.05
N VAL A 107 -37.22 7.40 15.92
CA VAL A 107 -36.60 6.11 16.28
C VAL A 107 -37.63 5.10 16.84
N ARG A 108 -38.74 5.57 17.43
CA ARG A 108 -39.81 4.71 17.98
C ARG A 108 -41.02 4.56 17.05
N THR A 109 -40.89 4.97 15.80
CA THR A 109 -41.99 4.90 14.83
C THR A 109 -42.24 3.46 14.36
N GLU A 110 -43.47 3.12 13.97
CA GLU A 110 -43.76 1.80 13.37
C GLU A 110 -43.44 1.77 11.86
N TYR A 111 -43.11 2.92 11.26
CA TYR A 111 -42.76 3.07 9.85
C TYR A 111 -41.37 2.51 9.54
N ARG A 112 -41.30 1.59 8.57
CA ARG A 112 -40.05 0.89 8.21
C ARG A 112 -39.33 1.54 7.03
N ARG A 113 -38.04 1.28 6.86
CA ARG A 113 -37.31 1.71 5.67
C ARG A 113 -37.86 1.06 4.39
N SER A 114 -38.13 1.85 3.36
CA SER A 114 -38.68 1.35 2.10
C SER A 114 -37.62 0.67 1.21
N ASP A 115 -38.07 0.06 0.12
CA ASP A 115 -37.19 -0.51 -0.93
C ASP A 115 -36.31 0.53 -1.64
N TRP A 116 -36.55 1.83 -1.43
CA TRP A 116 -35.67 2.89 -1.91
C TRP A 116 -34.23 2.71 -1.42
N TYR A 117 -34.05 2.18 -0.22
CA TYR A 117 -32.74 1.91 0.37
C TYR A 117 -31.99 0.75 -0.30
N ASP A 118 -32.69 -0.15 -1.02
CA ASP A 118 -32.04 -1.25 -1.76
C ASP A 118 -31.14 -0.71 -2.89
N GLY A 119 -31.47 0.47 -3.44
CA GLY A 119 -30.65 1.17 -4.42
C GLY A 119 -29.33 1.75 -3.88
N MET A 120 -29.11 1.66 -2.56
CA MET A 120 -27.87 2.11 -1.91
C MET A 120 -26.84 0.98 -1.76
N ARG A 121 -27.11 -0.23 -2.28
CA ARG A 121 -26.14 -1.34 -2.31
C ARG A 121 -25.01 -1.03 -3.29
N PHE A 122 -23.76 -1.09 -2.81
CA PHE A 122 -22.57 -1.03 -3.66
C PHE A 122 -22.30 -2.38 -4.33
N ASP A 123 -22.53 -3.47 -3.59
CA ASP A 123 -22.56 -4.84 -4.09
C ASP A 123 -24.03 -5.30 -4.13
N PRO A 124 -24.59 -5.62 -5.32
CA PRO A 124 -25.99 -6.05 -5.46
C PRO A 124 -26.40 -7.21 -4.55
N GLY A 125 -25.47 -8.09 -4.18
CA GLY A 125 -25.74 -9.26 -3.34
C GLY A 125 -25.69 -9.00 -1.83
N ASN A 126 -25.14 -7.86 -1.37
CA ASN A 126 -24.82 -7.61 0.03
C ASN A 126 -25.38 -6.27 0.54
N ASN A 127 -25.99 -6.27 1.73
CA ASN A 127 -26.44 -5.06 2.39
C ASN A 127 -25.29 -4.29 3.04
N ASN A 128 -25.31 -2.96 2.95
CA ASN A 128 -24.46 -2.06 3.73
C ASN A 128 -25.30 -1.23 4.70
N ILE A 129 -24.66 -0.52 5.62
CA ILE A 129 -25.31 0.28 6.68
C ILE A 129 -26.42 1.22 6.17
N LEU A 130 -26.34 1.71 4.92
CA LEU A 130 -27.38 2.54 4.32
C LEU A 130 -28.53 1.71 3.75
N SER A 131 -28.25 0.52 3.20
CA SER A 131 -29.24 -0.35 2.55
C SER A 131 -29.94 -1.34 3.49
N TRP A 132 -29.49 -1.52 4.74
CA TRP A 132 -30.22 -2.32 5.74
C TRP A 132 -31.58 -1.69 6.01
N ARG A 133 -32.64 -2.47 5.76
CA ARG A 133 -34.04 -2.07 5.95
C ARG A 133 -34.65 -2.57 7.25
N ASP A 134 -34.08 -3.64 7.81
CA ASP A 134 -34.44 -4.15 9.14
C ASP A 134 -33.92 -3.19 10.21
N GLU A 135 -34.79 -2.78 11.12
CA GLU A 135 -34.48 -1.74 12.10
C GLU A 135 -33.65 -2.27 13.26
N ASP A 136 -33.81 -3.53 13.66
CA ASP A 136 -33.03 -4.15 14.74
C ASP A 136 -31.59 -4.40 14.26
N GLU A 137 -31.43 -4.88 13.03
CA GLU A 137 -30.11 -5.08 12.43
C GLU A 137 -29.41 -3.76 12.06
N HIS A 138 -30.16 -2.75 11.59
CA HIS A 138 -29.62 -1.42 11.36
C HIS A 138 -29.24 -0.72 12.66
N PHE A 139 -30.05 -0.80 13.73
CA PHE A 139 -29.78 -0.17 15.03
C PHE A 139 -28.49 -0.71 15.68
N ASN A 140 -28.22 -2.01 15.54
CA ASN A 140 -27.00 -2.63 16.05
C ASN A 140 -25.72 -2.17 15.32
N VAL A 141 -25.84 -1.54 14.15
CA VAL A 141 -24.71 -1.14 13.29
C VAL A 141 -24.63 0.37 13.06
N ALA A 142 -25.71 1.13 13.24
CA ALA A 142 -25.83 2.53 12.85
C ALA A 142 -26.15 3.50 13.99
N GLY A 143 -25.63 4.73 13.89
CA GLY A 143 -25.91 5.86 14.80
C GLY A 143 -24.66 6.61 15.28
N SER A 144 -23.50 5.95 15.27
CA SER A 144 -22.22 6.56 15.61
C SER A 144 -21.74 7.53 14.54
N ASP A 145 -21.76 7.13 13.27
CA ASP A 145 -21.10 7.87 12.18
C ASP A 145 -21.83 9.16 11.81
N THR A 146 -23.15 9.14 11.76
CA THR A 146 -23.97 10.33 11.44
C THR A 146 -23.89 11.38 12.55
N THR A 147 -23.96 10.94 13.81
CA THR A 147 -23.78 11.81 14.99
C THR A 147 -22.37 12.38 15.05
N ALA A 148 -21.35 11.54 14.87
CA ALA A 148 -19.95 11.99 14.85
C ALA A 148 -19.69 12.96 13.69
N THR A 149 -20.30 12.76 12.51
CA THR A 149 -20.16 13.66 11.36
C THR A 149 -20.78 15.03 11.65
N ALA A 150 -22.00 15.06 12.22
CA ALA A 150 -22.64 16.31 12.63
C ALA A 150 -21.82 17.08 13.67
N ILE A 151 -21.30 16.39 14.69
CA ILE A 151 -20.46 17.02 15.72
C ILE A 151 -19.18 17.58 15.11
N ARG A 152 -18.48 16.79 14.27
CA ARG A 152 -17.23 17.20 13.62
C ARG A 152 -17.43 18.43 12.73
N SER A 153 -18.44 18.41 11.86
CA SER A 153 -18.72 19.54 10.95
C SER A 153 -19.10 20.79 11.74
N THR A 154 -19.97 20.67 12.72
CA THR A 154 -20.36 21.80 13.60
C THR A 154 -19.14 22.38 14.30
N MET A 155 -18.31 21.52 14.90
CA MET A 155 -17.10 21.95 15.61
C MET A 155 -16.07 22.62 14.71
N LEU A 156 -15.84 22.11 13.49
CA LEU A 156 -14.96 22.76 12.52
C LEU A 156 -15.40 24.21 12.27
N HIS A 157 -16.70 24.44 12.06
CA HIS A 157 -17.24 25.79 11.84
C HIS A 157 -17.16 26.66 13.10
N ILE A 158 -17.31 26.09 14.30
CA ILE A 158 -17.11 26.84 15.55
C ILE A 158 -15.66 27.30 15.66
N ILE A 159 -14.69 26.39 15.57
CA ILE A 159 -13.27 26.72 15.85
C ILE A 159 -12.63 27.62 14.78
N THR A 160 -13.15 27.58 13.55
CA THR A 160 -12.70 28.45 12.45
C THR A 160 -13.44 29.79 12.41
N ASN A 161 -14.47 29.98 13.25
CA ASN A 161 -15.24 31.22 13.32
C ASN A 161 -14.87 32.04 14.57
N PRO A 162 -14.20 33.19 14.41
CA PRO A 162 -13.70 33.99 15.52
C PRO A 162 -14.79 34.66 16.37
N LEU A 163 -16.04 34.73 15.87
CA LEU A 163 -17.17 35.33 16.58
C LEU A 163 -17.97 34.30 17.37
N VAL A 164 -18.20 33.13 16.79
CA VAL A 164 -19.05 32.08 17.38
C VAL A 164 -18.34 31.37 18.53
N HIS A 165 -17.05 31.04 18.38
CA HIS A 165 -16.30 30.30 19.40
C HIS A 165 -16.26 31.00 20.77
N PRO A 166 -15.86 32.29 20.89
CA PRO A 166 -15.85 32.98 22.19
C PRO A 166 -17.25 33.13 22.79
N THR A 167 -18.25 33.40 21.96
CA THR A 167 -19.64 33.61 22.39
C THR A 167 -20.25 32.33 22.96
N LEU A 168 -20.07 31.19 22.28
CA LEU A 168 -20.54 29.89 22.74
C LEU A 168 -19.82 29.47 24.03
N ARG A 169 -18.49 29.66 24.10
CA ARG A 169 -17.71 29.36 25.31
C ARG A 169 -18.18 30.20 26.50
N ALA A 170 -18.46 31.49 26.29
CA ALA A 170 -18.98 32.37 27.32
C ALA A 170 -20.37 31.93 27.82
N GLU A 171 -21.29 31.54 26.92
CA GLU A 171 -22.60 31.00 27.30
C GLU A 171 -22.47 29.73 28.15
N ILE A 172 -21.66 28.76 27.69
CA ILE A 172 -21.43 27.50 28.43
C ILE A 172 -20.79 27.76 29.80
N SER A 173 -19.79 28.63 29.88
CA SER A 173 -19.09 28.94 31.13
C SER A 173 -19.95 29.61 32.21
N LYS A 174 -21.04 30.26 31.81
CA LYS A 174 -22.00 30.90 32.74
C LYS A 174 -23.03 29.91 33.30
N THR A 175 -23.13 28.71 32.73
CA THR A 175 -24.05 27.67 33.15
C THR A 175 -23.46 26.89 34.33
N HIS A 176 -24.19 26.80 35.44
CA HIS A 176 -23.75 26.03 36.61
C HIS A 176 -24.36 24.63 36.60
N PHE A 177 -23.51 23.61 36.63
CA PHE A 177 -23.92 22.21 36.71
C PHE A 177 -22.87 21.41 37.50
N SER A 178 -23.30 20.41 38.26
CA SER A 178 -22.51 19.71 39.29
C SER A 178 -21.70 18.51 38.78
N GLU A 179 -21.88 18.11 37.52
CA GLU A 179 -21.26 16.95 36.90
C GLU A 179 -20.53 17.32 35.60
N PRO A 180 -19.59 16.52 35.08
CA PRO A 180 -18.87 16.83 33.84
C PRO A 180 -19.74 16.79 32.57
N ILE A 181 -21.00 16.35 32.66
CA ILE A 181 -21.95 16.23 31.56
C ILE A 181 -23.14 17.16 31.80
N ILE A 182 -23.41 18.05 30.86
CA ILE A 182 -24.60 18.92 30.90
C ILE A 182 -25.85 18.07 30.65
N PRO A 183 -26.83 18.05 31.57
CA PRO A 183 -28.12 17.39 31.33
C PRO A 183 -28.83 17.96 30.09
N ASP A 184 -29.47 17.11 29.29
CA ASP A 184 -30.16 17.52 28.05
C ASP A 184 -31.17 18.65 28.30
N ALA A 185 -31.88 18.61 29.43
CA ALA A 185 -32.81 19.67 29.82
C ALA A 185 -32.13 21.05 29.89
N ILE A 186 -30.94 21.13 30.51
CA ILE A 186 -30.16 22.37 30.60
C ILE A 186 -29.60 22.74 29.23
N GLY A 187 -29.12 21.77 28.45
CA GLY A 187 -28.57 22.01 27.11
C GLY A 187 -29.60 22.57 26.11
N ARG A 188 -30.89 22.24 26.28
CA ARG A 188 -31.99 22.80 25.46
C ARG A 188 -32.28 24.27 25.75
N ASP A 189 -31.94 24.73 26.96
CA ASP A 189 -32.18 26.11 27.40
C ASP A 189 -31.02 27.07 27.04
N LEU A 190 -29.97 26.57 26.39
CA LEU A 190 -28.82 27.37 25.95
C LEU A 190 -29.02 27.86 24.49
N PRO A 191 -29.40 29.13 24.26
CA PRO A 191 -29.81 29.60 22.94
C PRO A 191 -28.67 29.62 21.91
N CYS A 192 -27.45 29.99 22.28
CA CYS A 192 -26.30 29.94 21.38
C CYS A 192 -25.95 28.49 21.03
N LEU A 193 -25.94 27.57 22.01
CA LEU A 193 -25.74 26.14 21.77
C LEU A 193 -26.79 25.56 20.81
N GLN A 194 -28.07 25.86 21.02
CA GLN A 194 -29.15 25.38 20.14
C GLN A 194 -29.04 25.96 18.72
N ALA A 195 -28.68 27.24 18.59
CA ALA A 195 -28.44 27.87 17.31
C ALA A 195 -27.27 27.20 16.57
N VAL A 196 -26.16 26.95 17.28
CA VAL A 196 -24.97 26.28 16.74
C VAL A 196 -25.27 24.85 16.28
N ILE A 197 -26.04 24.07 17.07
CA ILE A 197 -26.44 22.71 16.67
C ILE A 197 -27.30 22.75 15.41
N LYS A 198 -28.32 23.61 15.37
CA LYS A 198 -29.21 23.75 14.21
C LYS A 198 -28.45 24.23 12.97
N GLU A 199 -27.56 25.20 13.14
CA GLU A 199 -26.77 25.78 12.05
C GLU A 199 -25.71 24.80 11.53
N GLY A 200 -25.09 24.01 12.41
CA GLY A 200 -24.18 22.93 12.02
C GLY A 200 -24.88 21.85 11.20
N LEU A 201 -26.07 21.42 11.64
CA LEU A 201 -26.92 20.47 10.90
C LEU A 201 -27.46 21.06 9.58
N ARG A 202 -27.69 22.39 9.52
CA ARG A 202 -28.09 23.11 8.31
C ARG A 202 -26.96 23.19 7.29
N THR A 203 -25.76 23.52 7.75
CA THR A 203 -24.58 23.76 6.91
C THR A 203 -24.01 22.45 6.37
N PHE A 204 -24.05 21.38 7.18
CA PHE A 204 -23.54 20.07 6.78
C PHE A 204 -24.46 18.94 7.29
N PRO A 205 -25.55 18.63 6.56
CA PRO A 205 -26.46 17.56 6.95
C PRO A 205 -25.76 16.18 6.79
N PRO A 206 -25.64 15.37 7.85
CA PRO A 206 -24.91 14.10 7.80
C PRO A 206 -25.61 13.01 6.97
N VAL A 207 -26.90 13.20 6.62
CA VAL A 207 -27.66 12.33 5.72
C VAL A 207 -28.47 13.22 4.77
N ALA A 208 -28.37 12.96 3.46
CA ALA A 208 -29.13 13.65 2.43
C ALA A 208 -29.89 12.64 1.55
N GLY A 209 -31.16 12.90 1.26
CA GLY A 209 -31.99 12.03 0.42
C GLY A 209 -33.48 12.08 0.79
N LEU A 210 -34.29 11.31 0.07
CA LEU A 210 -35.74 11.26 0.25
C LEU A 210 -36.19 10.59 1.56
N MET A 211 -35.29 9.83 2.21
CA MET A 211 -35.51 9.12 3.47
C MET A 211 -36.83 8.33 3.49
N SER A 212 -37.12 7.63 2.39
CA SER A 212 -38.42 7.03 2.13
C SER A 212 -38.79 5.96 3.16
N LYS A 213 -39.93 6.14 3.82
CA LYS A 213 -40.47 5.23 4.82
C LYS A 213 -41.72 4.54 4.30
N GLN A 214 -41.90 3.27 4.62
CA GLN A 214 -43.04 2.46 4.23
C GLN A 214 -44.00 2.30 5.40
N VAL A 215 -45.28 2.51 5.14
CA VAL A 215 -46.37 2.27 6.10
C VAL A 215 -46.39 0.77 6.45
N PRO A 216 -46.31 0.40 7.75
CA PRO A 216 -46.27 -0.99 8.17
C PRO A 216 -47.60 -1.69 7.82
N ALA A 217 -47.53 -3.01 7.61
CA ALA A 217 -48.74 -3.82 7.56
C ALA A 217 -49.42 -3.82 8.95
N PRO A 218 -50.76 -3.98 9.04
CA PRO A 218 -51.44 -4.10 10.32
C PRO A 218 -50.80 -5.22 11.14
N LYS A 219 -50.27 -4.89 12.32
CA LYS A 219 -49.87 -5.92 13.28
C LYS A 219 -51.14 -6.59 13.80
N ALA A 220 -51.27 -7.90 13.62
CA ALA A 220 -52.13 -8.67 14.51
C ALA A 220 -51.45 -8.67 15.89
N THR A 221 -51.93 -7.85 16.82
CA THR A 221 -51.41 -7.83 18.19
C THR A 221 -52.55 -8.04 19.18
N PRO A 222 -52.46 -9.04 20.08
CA PRO A 222 -53.32 -9.11 21.25
C PRO A 222 -52.87 -8.07 22.28
N GLY A 223 -53.72 -7.06 22.49
CA GLY A 223 -53.86 -6.24 23.71
C GLY A 223 -52.66 -5.42 24.20
N LYS A 224 -52.74 -4.09 24.04
CA LYS A 224 -52.69 -3.08 25.13
C LYS A 224 -52.74 -1.64 24.58
N GLU A 225 -53.62 -0.84 25.17
CA GLU A 225 -53.88 0.58 24.89
C GLU A 225 -52.85 1.51 25.56
N ASN A 226 -52.44 2.60 24.89
CA ASN A 226 -52.81 4.00 25.22
C ASN A 226 -51.80 5.10 24.78
N SER A 227 -52.39 6.25 24.37
CA SER A 227 -51.95 7.66 24.35
C SER A 227 -51.29 8.30 23.09
N SER A 228 -52.17 8.75 22.15
CA SER A 228 -52.33 10.02 21.37
C SER A 228 -51.17 10.99 21.01
N PRO A 229 -51.26 11.87 19.96
CA PRO A 229 -52.44 12.25 19.15
C PRO A 229 -52.30 12.27 17.58
N ALA A 230 -53.48 12.13 16.94
CA ALA A 230 -53.99 12.72 15.68
C ALA A 230 -53.29 12.51 14.30
N VAL A 231 -53.57 11.35 13.69
CA VAL A 231 -53.85 11.17 12.23
C VAL A 231 -55.24 10.48 12.16
N PRO A 232 -56.09 10.68 11.12
CA PRO A 232 -57.55 10.51 11.24
C PRO A 232 -58.01 9.14 11.73
N LYS A 233 -59.05 9.19 12.57
CA LYS A 233 -59.80 8.06 13.10
C LYS A 233 -60.37 7.19 11.97
N SER A 234 -59.72 6.07 11.68
CA SER A 234 -60.39 4.79 11.49
C SER A 234 -59.37 3.66 11.64
N ASP A 235 -59.60 2.73 12.57
CA ASP A 235 -58.81 1.50 12.67
C ASP A 235 -58.99 0.57 11.45
N THR A 236 -59.84 0.96 10.49
CA THR A 236 -59.98 0.31 9.18
C THR A 236 -58.94 0.80 8.14
N ALA A 237 -58.26 1.92 8.34
CA ALA A 237 -57.34 2.49 7.33
C ALA A 237 -55.90 1.94 7.37
N ARG A 238 -55.44 1.33 8.47
CA ARG A 238 -54.08 0.74 8.54
C ARG A 238 -53.90 -0.41 7.54
N GLY A 239 -54.97 -1.11 7.16
CA GLY A 239 -54.96 -2.12 6.12
C GLY A 239 -54.86 -1.53 4.71
N GLU A 240 -55.57 -0.44 4.45
CA GLU A 240 -55.70 0.18 3.12
C GLU A 240 -54.39 0.81 2.64
N TYR A 241 -53.63 1.49 3.50
CA TYR A 241 -52.38 2.15 3.11
C TYR A 241 -51.11 1.33 3.37
N SER A 242 -51.26 0.06 3.74
CA SER A 242 -50.11 -0.86 3.90
C SER A 242 -49.25 -0.88 2.63
N ALA A 243 -47.93 -0.81 2.79
CA ALA A 243 -46.95 -0.72 1.70
C ALA A 243 -46.85 0.61 0.92
N VAL A 244 -47.64 1.64 1.26
CA VAL A 244 -47.45 3.00 0.74
C VAL A 244 -46.14 3.58 1.28
N LYS A 245 -45.42 4.30 0.43
CA LYS A 245 -44.14 4.93 0.77
C LYS A 245 -44.32 6.43 0.89
N ILE A 246 -43.84 7.00 1.99
CA ILE A 246 -43.86 8.43 2.23
C ILE A 246 -42.40 8.88 2.25
N SER A 247 -42.09 9.86 1.41
CA SER A 247 -40.76 10.43 1.25
C SER A 247 -40.77 11.90 1.62
N GLY A 248 -39.71 12.37 2.27
CA GLY A 248 -39.56 13.77 2.66
C GLY A 248 -38.80 14.61 1.67
N VAL A 249 -39.21 15.87 1.54
CA VAL A 249 -38.41 16.93 0.90
C VAL A 249 -38.12 17.99 1.94
N LEU A 250 -36.88 17.99 2.45
CA LEU A 250 -36.37 19.06 3.29
C LEU A 250 -35.68 20.09 2.37
N MET A 251 -36.42 21.12 1.98
CA MET A 251 -35.81 22.36 1.48
C MET A 251 -35.67 23.31 2.65
N LEU A 252 -34.43 23.58 3.06
CA LEU A 252 -34.14 24.65 4.01
C LEU A 252 -34.48 25.97 3.30
N GLU A 253 -35.48 26.71 3.81
CA GLU A 253 -36.06 27.94 3.21
C GLU A 253 -35.06 29.11 2.96
N SER A 254 -33.75 28.92 3.16
CA SER A 254 -32.72 29.96 3.00
C SER A 254 -31.81 29.80 1.77
N LEU A 255 -32.08 28.85 0.88
CA LEU A 255 -31.28 28.66 -0.34
C LEU A 255 -31.92 29.39 -1.53
N ASP A 256 -31.54 30.66 -1.78
CA ASP A 256 -31.57 31.19 -3.16
C ASP A 256 -30.47 30.44 -3.94
N PRO A 257 -30.79 29.65 -4.97
CA PRO A 257 -29.82 28.84 -5.69
C PRO A 257 -28.79 29.64 -6.50
N ARG A 258 -28.90 30.98 -6.53
CA ARG A 258 -27.94 31.84 -7.23
C ARG A 258 -26.62 32.02 -6.47
N ASP A 259 -26.61 31.80 -5.16
CA ASP A 259 -25.42 31.91 -4.32
C ASP A 259 -25.16 30.60 -3.56
N GLY A 260 -24.39 29.68 -4.15
CA GLY A 260 -23.86 28.54 -3.38
C GLY A 260 -23.48 27.30 -4.16
N TRP A 261 -22.16 27.09 -4.29
CA TRP A 261 -21.48 25.81 -4.54
C TRP A 261 -22.01 24.95 -5.70
N ARG A 262 -21.44 25.17 -6.89
CA ARG A 262 -21.35 24.12 -7.91
C ARG A 262 -20.48 22.99 -7.36
N CYS A 263 -21.10 21.90 -6.93
CA CYS A 263 -20.42 20.63 -6.73
C CYS A 263 -19.88 20.17 -8.10
N SER A 264 -18.61 20.43 -8.37
CA SER A 264 -17.91 19.88 -9.53
C SER A 264 -17.93 18.36 -9.40
N ARG A 265 -18.73 17.68 -10.23
CA ARG A 265 -18.64 16.24 -10.44
C ARG A 265 -17.29 15.92 -11.10
N ASN A 266 -16.22 15.84 -10.32
CA ASN A 266 -15.01 15.14 -10.74
C ASN A 266 -15.22 13.65 -10.49
N LYS A 267 -15.88 12.99 -11.45
CA LYS A 267 -15.99 11.53 -11.54
C LYS A 267 -14.68 10.85 -11.99
N ALA A 268 -13.59 11.60 -12.17
CA ALA A 268 -12.36 11.13 -12.80
C ALA A 268 -11.27 10.62 -11.83
N ALA A 269 -11.42 10.73 -10.50
CA ALA A 269 -10.28 10.54 -9.59
C ALA A 269 -10.00 9.10 -9.15
N VAL A 270 -10.71 8.08 -9.65
CA VAL A 270 -10.59 6.71 -9.13
C VAL A 270 -10.08 5.70 -10.17
N THR A 271 -10.25 5.97 -11.47
CA THR A 271 -9.80 5.09 -12.55
C THR A 271 -8.43 5.44 -13.14
N ASP A 272 -7.91 6.65 -12.90
CA ASP A 272 -6.69 7.14 -13.58
C ASP A 272 -5.40 6.93 -12.77
N THR A 273 -5.48 6.28 -11.60
CA THR A 273 -4.33 6.10 -10.69
C THR A 273 -3.20 5.24 -11.28
N MET A 274 -3.48 4.44 -12.31
CA MET A 274 -2.46 3.64 -13.00
C MET A 274 -1.70 4.41 -14.09
N ASP A 275 -2.27 5.48 -14.65
CA ASP A 275 -1.61 6.33 -15.68
C ASP A 275 -0.62 7.35 -15.06
N LEU A 276 -0.67 7.52 -13.74
CA LEU A 276 0.14 8.47 -12.96
C LEU A 276 1.62 8.10 -12.87
N ILE A 277 2.00 6.85 -13.18
CA ILE A 277 3.36 6.35 -12.93
C ILE A 277 4.12 6.06 -14.25
N ASP A 278 3.41 5.89 -15.38
CA ASP A 278 4.03 5.55 -16.66
C ASP A 278 4.09 6.72 -17.65
N SER A 279 3.21 7.72 -17.49
CA SER A 279 3.32 8.94 -18.27
C SER A 279 4.21 9.95 -17.55
N SER A 280 5.29 10.36 -18.20
CA SER A 280 6.02 11.59 -17.90
C SER A 280 5.17 12.87 -18.07
N LEU A 281 3.84 12.78 -17.97
CA LEU A 281 2.88 13.74 -18.53
C LEU A 281 1.55 13.87 -17.76
N ASP A 282 1.40 13.45 -16.50
CA ASP A 282 0.31 14.03 -15.69
C ASP A 282 0.63 15.51 -15.43
N LYS A 283 -0.10 16.39 -16.12
CA LYS A 283 0.01 17.85 -15.99
C LYS A 283 -0.16 18.29 -14.53
N ASN A 284 -0.95 17.59 -13.73
CA ASN A 284 -1.15 17.91 -12.32
C ASN A 284 0.07 17.58 -11.49
N LEU A 285 0.71 16.42 -11.72
CA LEU A 285 1.95 16.04 -11.04
C LEU A 285 3.11 16.96 -11.43
N VAL A 286 3.28 17.23 -12.73
CA VAL A 286 4.30 18.17 -13.23
C VAL A 286 4.06 19.58 -12.67
N LYS A 287 2.80 20.03 -12.61
CA LYS A 287 2.44 21.30 -11.98
C LYS A 287 2.76 21.28 -10.49
N TRP A 288 2.43 20.22 -9.76
CA TRP A 288 2.75 20.08 -8.34
C TRP A 288 4.25 20.10 -8.08
N VAL A 289 5.06 19.37 -8.87
CA VAL A 289 6.54 19.41 -8.76
C VAL A 289 7.05 20.83 -9.02
N LYS A 290 6.58 21.49 -10.09
CA LYS A 290 6.99 22.87 -10.41
C LYS A 290 6.60 23.86 -9.31
N THR A 291 5.38 23.77 -8.79
CA THR A 291 4.92 24.59 -7.66
C THR A 291 5.76 24.34 -6.43
N THR A 292 6.03 23.08 -6.09
CA THR A 292 6.84 22.71 -4.92
C THR A 292 8.28 23.21 -5.07
N GLN A 293 8.87 23.08 -6.26
CA GLN A 293 10.19 23.65 -6.56
C GLN A 293 10.23 25.18 -6.44
N ALA A 294 9.17 25.86 -6.90
CA ALA A 294 9.05 27.31 -6.76
C ALA A 294 8.93 27.72 -5.29
N THR A 295 8.12 27.01 -4.49
CA THR A 295 7.98 27.23 -3.05
C THR A 295 9.30 27.00 -2.32
N LEU A 296 10.02 25.91 -2.64
CA LEU A 296 11.35 25.64 -2.09
C LEU A 296 12.36 26.74 -2.46
N ALA A 297 12.32 27.24 -3.69
CA ALA A 297 13.16 28.35 -4.13
C ALA A 297 12.82 29.65 -3.38
N GLU A 298 11.54 29.96 -3.18
CA GLU A 298 11.12 31.11 -2.36
C GLU A 298 11.59 30.97 -0.91
N ALA A 299 11.44 29.80 -0.30
CA ALA A 299 11.92 29.53 1.05
C ALA A 299 13.43 29.80 1.16
N GLN A 300 14.23 29.37 0.17
CA GLN A 300 15.66 29.65 0.12
C GLN A 300 16.00 31.15 0.07
N THR A 301 15.14 32.01 -0.52
CA THR A 301 15.39 33.47 -0.50
C THR A 301 15.28 34.08 0.89
N LYS A 302 14.54 33.43 1.80
CA LYS A 302 14.35 33.87 3.20
C LYS A 302 15.33 33.19 4.17
N LYS A 303 16.25 32.37 3.65
CA LYS A 303 17.23 31.65 4.46
C LYS A 303 18.05 32.59 5.33
N GLY A 304 18.20 32.23 6.60
CA GLY A 304 18.99 32.99 7.57
C GLY A 304 18.28 34.20 8.17
N GLN A 305 17.04 34.52 7.75
CA GLN A 305 16.25 35.60 8.34
C GLN A 305 15.66 35.17 9.70
N PHE A 306 15.57 36.11 10.64
CA PHE A 306 14.84 35.92 11.89
C PHE A 306 13.34 35.95 11.64
N VAL A 307 12.61 35.16 12.43
CA VAL A 307 11.15 35.20 12.44
C VAL A 307 10.68 36.16 13.52
N THR A 308 9.95 37.20 13.12
CA THR A 308 9.40 38.22 14.04
C THR A 308 7.89 38.15 14.17
N ASP A 309 7.23 37.32 13.34
CA ASP A 309 5.78 37.22 13.20
C ASP A 309 5.26 35.84 13.63
N HIS A 310 5.79 35.31 14.75
CA HIS A 310 5.30 34.06 15.30
C HIS A 310 3.79 34.16 15.61
N PRO A 311 2.95 33.27 15.05
CA PRO A 311 1.54 33.21 15.42
C PRO A 311 1.39 32.88 16.91
N THR A 312 0.32 33.39 17.53
CA THR A 312 0.05 33.10 18.94
C THR A 312 -0.20 31.60 19.14
N LYS A 313 0.12 31.08 20.33
CA LYS A 313 -0.12 29.67 20.70
C LYS A 313 -1.55 29.21 20.37
N ASP A 314 -2.54 30.00 20.79
CA ASP A 314 -3.97 29.76 20.53
C ASP A 314 -4.30 29.73 19.01
N ALA A 315 -3.67 30.59 18.20
CA ALA A 315 -3.87 30.58 16.76
C ALA A 315 -3.29 29.31 16.11
N VAL A 316 -2.09 28.89 16.50
CA VAL A 316 -1.44 27.68 15.97
C VAL A 316 -2.24 26.42 16.33
N GLU A 317 -2.69 26.31 17.58
CA GLU A 317 -3.52 25.19 18.04
C GLU A 317 -4.85 25.12 17.27
N LYS A 318 -5.56 26.24 17.11
CA LYS A 318 -6.83 26.29 16.36
C LYS A 318 -6.66 25.86 14.91
N LEU A 319 -5.62 26.33 14.23
CA LEU A 319 -5.33 25.97 12.83
C LEU A 319 -5.02 24.48 12.68
N PHE A 320 -4.20 23.93 13.59
CA PHE A 320 -3.87 22.51 13.59
C PHE A 320 -5.12 21.65 13.87
N MET A 321 -5.98 22.06 14.81
CA MET A 321 -7.23 21.38 15.11
C MET A 321 -8.22 21.44 13.95
N ALA A 322 -8.30 22.58 13.25
CA ALA A 322 -9.12 22.72 12.04
C ALA A 322 -8.65 21.76 10.94
N ARG A 323 -7.34 21.56 10.77
CA ARG A 323 -6.77 20.56 9.87
C ARG A 323 -7.19 19.14 10.26
N VAL A 324 -7.00 18.75 11.52
CA VAL A 324 -7.35 17.40 12.02
C VAL A 324 -8.86 17.12 11.84
N LEU A 325 -9.71 18.10 12.14
CA LEU A 325 -11.16 17.99 11.97
C LEU A 325 -11.59 17.93 10.51
N GLY A 326 -11.00 18.76 9.64
CA GLY A 326 -11.25 18.73 8.20
C GLY A 326 -10.97 17.35 7.62
N LYS A 327 -9.83 16.74 7.98
CA LYS A 327 -9.48 15.37 7.60
C LYS A 327 -10.49 14.35 8.14
N ALA A 328 -10.88 14.47 9.41
CA ALA A 328 -11.85 13.57 10.02
C ALA A 328 -13.25 13.66 9.37
N ILE A 329 -13.70 14.83 8.90
CA ILE A 329 -15.01 14.97 8.22
C ILE A 329 -15.01 14.28 6.85
N LEU A 330 -13.87 14.29 6.16
CA LEU A 330 -13.74 13.79 4.78
C LEU A 330 -13.57 12.26 4.69
N THR A 331 -13.15 11.60 5.77
CA THR A 331 -12.99 10.14 5.83
C THR A 331 -14.04 9.53 6.76
N PRO A 332 -15.11 8.92 6.23
CA PRO A 332 -16.09 8.21 7.04
C PRO A 332 -15.38 7.07 7.80
N GLY A 333 -15.32 7.15 9.13
CA GLY A 333 -14.75 6.10 9.98
C GLY A 333 -13.62 6.50 10.94
N LEU A 334 -13.08 7.71 10.86
CA LEU A 334 -12.21 8.26 11.91
C LEU A 334 -13.09 8.69 13.10
N ASN A 335 -13.04 7.97 14.23
CA ASN A 335 -13.81 8.32 15.42
C ASN A 335 -12.93 8.90 16.55
N PRO A 336 -12.65 10.23 16.56
CA PRO A 336 -11.95 10.89 17.66
C PRO A 336 -12.88 11.60 18.66
N ALA A 337 -14.20 11.34 18.63
CA ALA A 337 -15.19 12.17 19.34
C ALA A 337 -14.90 12.36 20.85
N GLY A 338 -14.35 11.35 21.53
CA GLY A 338 -14.06 11.44 22.96
C GLY A 338 -12.85 12.32 23.31
N THR A 339 -11.72 12.10 22.65
CA THR A 339 -10.50 12.88 22.90
C THR A 339 -10.64 14.33 22.44
N PHE A 340 -11.48 14.57 21.42
CA PHE A 340 -11.75 15.89 20.88
C PHE A 340 -12.56 16.77 21.84
N VAL A 341 -13.65 16.25 22.43
CA VAL A 341 -14.47 16.98 23.40
C VAL A 341 -13.66 17.34 24.65
N ARG A 342 -12.77 16.44 25.10
CA ARG A 342 -11.86 16.68 26.22
C ARG A 342 -11.00 17.94 26.04
N MET A 343 -10.50 18.20 24.84
CA MET A 343 -9.58 19.32 24.58
C MET A 343 -10.29 20.64 24.27
N ALA A 344 -11.40 20.60 23.52
CA ALA A 344 -12.17 21.79 23.21
C ALA A 344 -12.92 22.35 24.44
N CYS A 345 -13.37 21.46 25.34
CA CYS A 345 -14.21 21.80 26.47
C CYS A 345 -13.56 21.61 27.86
N GLY A 346 -12.38 20.99 27.95
CA GLY A 346 -11.65 20.80 29.21
C GLY A 346 -12.21 19.73 30.16
N SER A 347 -12.90 18.69 29.66
CA SER A 347 -13.54 17.66 30.49
C SER A 347 -12.96 16.24 30.31
N ASP A 348 -12.77 15.50 31.40
CA ASP A 348 -12.04 14.21 31.45
C ASP A 348 -12.81 12.96 30.99
N TYR A 349 -13.67 13.08 29.99
CA TYR A 349 -14.45 11.92 29.51
C TYR A 349 -13.70 11.12 28.43
N SER A 350 -13.48 9.82 28.68
CA SER A 350 -12.92 8.88 27.69
C SER A 350 -14.03 8.05 27.04
N PHE A 351 -14.21 8.15 25.71
CA PHE A 351 -15.08 7.23 24.98
C PHE A 351 -14.30 5.95 24.61
N PRO A 352 -14.74 4.76 25.04
CA PRO A 352 -14.09 3.51 24.67
C PRO A 352 -14.44 3.14 23.21
N GLY A 353 -13.42 2.89 22.36
CA GLY A 353 -13.61 2.21 21.07
C GLY A 353 -13.18 2.93 19.79
N SER A 354 -12.25 3.90 19.84
CA SER A 354 -11.73 4.54 18.62
C SER A 354 -10.93 3.54 17.76
N LYS A 355 -11.57 2.96 16.74
CA LYS A 355 -10.84 2.46 15.57
C LYS A 355 -10.62 3.65 14.63
N LEU A 356 -9.37 4.00 14.35
CA LEU A 356 -9.05 4.80 13.17
C LEU A 356 -9.29 3.91 11.95
N ILE A 357 -10.27 4.25 11.11
CA ILE A 357 -10.44 3.61 9.80
C ILE A 357 -9.34 4.13 8.86
N GLU A 358 -8.74 3.17 8.14
CA GLU A 358 -7.50 3.25 7.36
C GLU A 358 -7.64 3.95 6.00
N ASP A 359 -8.80 4.56 5.67
CA ASP A 359 -9.05 5.12 4.33
C ASP A 359 -8.46 6.53 4.16
N HIS A 360 -7.16 6.58 3.86
CA HIS A 360 -6.55 7.77 3.28
C HIS A 360 -6.86 7.84 1.79
N SER A 361 -7.79 8.72 1.39
CA SER A 361 -8.13 9.01 -0.01
C SER A 361 -7.06 9.82 -0.77
N ALA A 362 -5.87 10.02 -0.18
CA ALA A 362 -4.73 10.70 -0.80
C ALA A 362 -3.46 9.87 -0.66
N ILE A 363 -2.77 9.62 -1.77
CA ILE A 363 -1.49 8.90 -1.82
C ILE A 363 -0.44 9.71 -1.05
N PRO A 364 0.16 9.18 0.04
CA PRO A 364 1.18 9.90 0.79
C PRO A 364 2.42 10.13 -0.07
N ILE A 365 2.95 11.36 -0.05
CA ILE A 365 4.20 11.73 -0.74
C ILE A 365 5.26 12.02 0.32
N THR A 366 6.31 11.22 0.35
CA THR A 366 7.54 11.48 1.12
C THR A 366 8.53 12.23 0.24
N THR A 367 9.13 13.30 0.74
CA THR A 367 10.06 14.14 -0.01
C THR A 367 11.50 13.95 0.50
N VAL A 368 12.46 13.81 -0.44
CA VAL A 368 13.90 13.85 -0.12
C VAL A 368 14.41 15.26 -0.46
N GLU A 369 14.66 16.04 0.59
CA GLU A 369 15.26 17.38 0.54
C GLU A 369 16.79 17.32 0.58
N GLY A 370 17.45 18.47 0.67
CA GLY A 370 18.92 18.54 0.73
C GLY A 370 19.47 17.76 1.94
N PRO A 371 20.41 16.81 1.74
CA PRO A 371 20.91 15.97 2.82
C PRO A 371 21.73 16.77 3.82
N TYR A 372 21.59 16.43 5.10
CA TYR A 372 22.38 16.96 6.21
C TYR A 372 22.80 15.80 7.15
N PRO A 373 23.90 15.94 7.91
CA PRO A 373 24.35 14.88 8.80
C PRO A 373 23.55 14.84 10.12
N PRO A 374 23.38 13.65 10.75
CA PRO A 374 22.86 13.54 12.11
C PRO A 374 23.77 14.23 13.14
N CYS A 375 23.22 14.59 14.29
CA CYS A 375 23.97 15.14 15.41
C CYS A 375 24.78 14.07 16.16
N ALA A 376 26.08 14.02 15.89
CA ALA A 376 27.04 13.19 16.60
C ALA A 376 27.48 13.74 17.97
N ILE A 377 27.18 15.01 18.27
CA ILE A 377 27.59 15.66 19.53
C ILE A 377 26.64 15.20 20.65
N PRO A 378 27.15 14.73 21.81
CA PRO A 378 26.30 14.39 22.95
C PRO A 378 25.44 15.58 23.40
N GLU A 379 24.20 15.31 23.83
CA GLU A 379 23.23 16.36 24.18
C GLU A 379 23.75 17.32 25.26
N LYS A 380 24.51 16.81 26.23
CA LYS A 380 25.12 17.59 27.31
C LYS A 380 26.08 18.69 26.81
N ASP A 381 26.70 18.50 25.64
CA ASP A 381 27.70 19.40 25.08
C ASP A 381 27.08 20.44 24.11
N LEU A 382 25.76 20.35 23.86
CA LEU A 382 25.01 21.28 23.02
C LEU A 382 24.53 22.51 23.81
N LYS A 383 24.53 23.67 23.15
CA LYS A 383 24.07 24.94 23.74
C LYS A 383 22.54 25.11 23.61
N PRO A 384 21.83 25.57 24.65
CA PRO A 384 20.40 25.85 24.54
C PRO A 384 20.12 26.98 23.52
N ILE A 385 19.01 26.87 22.79
CA ILE A 385 18.49 27.92 21.90
C ILE A 385 16.95 27.98 22.01
N SER A 386 16.37 29.19 22.03
CA SER A 386 14.91 29.36 21.95
C SER A 386 14.44 29.40 20.50
N ILE A 387 13.19 29.00 20.25
CA ILE A 387 12.59 29.03 18.92
C ILE A 387 12.59 30.45 18.34
N SER A 388 12.31 31.45 19.18
CA SER A 388 12.33 32.87 18.81
C SER A 388 13.70 33.40 18.34
N GLN A 389 14.79 32.69 18.66
CA GLN A 389 16.15 33.02 18.20
C GLN A 389 16.54 32.28 16.92
N MET A 390 15.70 31.39 16.41
CA MET A 390 16.00 30.58 15.24
C MET A 390 15.82 31.36 13.94
N ARG A 391 16.60 30.96 12.93
CA ARG A 391 16.57 31.52 11.58
C ARG A 391 15.97 30.54 10.60
N LEU A 392 15.21 31.05 9.63
CA LEU A 392 14.54 30.24 8.62
C LEU A 392 15.51 29.47 7.71
N GLU A 393 15.10 28.28 7.30
CA GLU A 393 15.83 27.36 6.41
C GLU A 393 17.27 27.09 6.89
N THR A 394 17.46 27.04 8.21
CA THR A 394 18.78 26.96 8.86
C THR A 394 18.82 25.87 9.92
N HIS A 395 19.90 25.09 9.90
CA HIS A 395 20.28 24.19 11.00
C HIS A 395 21.08 24.95 12.05
N HIS A 396 20.67 24.82 13.30
CA HIS A 396 21.35 25.45 14.43
C HIS A 396 22.37 24.49 15.03
N TRP A 397 23.46 24.27 14.30
CA TRP A 397 24.53 23.33 14.67
C TRP A 397 25.13 23.64 16.04
N GLY A 398 25.40 22.59 16.84
CA GLY A 398 25.94 22.72 18.19
C GLY A 398 24.91 23.23 19.22
N SER A 399 23.63 23.25 18.86
CA SER A 399 22.56 23.75 19.71
C SER A 399 21.48 22.69 20.00
N LYS A 400 20.69 22.91 21.04
CA LYS A 400 19.54 22.08 21.43
C LYS A 400 18.36 22.95 21.86
N VAL A 401 17.15 22.45 21.66
CA VAL A 401 15.92 23.07 22.15
C VAL A 401 15.12 22.06 22.96
N LEU A 402 14.62 22.49 24.11
CA LEU A 402 13.70 21.72 24.95
C LEU A 402 12.27 22.09 24.59
N LEU A 403 11.45 21.08 24.32
CA LEU A 403 10.11 21.22 23.76
C LEU A 403 9.07 20.50 24.62
N HIS A 404 7.91 21.13 24.79
CA HIS A 404 6.73 20.56 25.43
C HIS A 404 5.57 20.47 24.43
N GLN A 405 4.94 19.30 24.34
CA GLN A 405 3.84 19.05 23.42
C GLN A 405 2.53 19.72 23.87
N LEU A 406 1.85 20.38 22.92
CA LEU A 406 0.60 21.12 23.16
C LEU A 406 -0.65 20.49 22.53
N SER A 407 -0.51 19.80 21.39
CA SER A 407 -1.64 19.28 20.63
C SER A 407 -1.66 17.76 20.55
N LEU A 408 -2.74 17.19 20.03
CA LEU A 408 -2.75 15.82 19.50
C LEU A 408 -1.76 15.67 18.34
N VAL A 409 -1.48 14.42 17.98
CA VAL A 409 -0.66 14.06 16.82
C VAL A 409 -1.54 13.85 15.58
N ASP A 410 -1.02 14.27 14.43
CA ASP A 410 -1.50 13.86 13.11
C ASP A 410 -0.37 13.12 12.38
N ARG A 411 -0.75 12.26 11.43
CA ARG A 411 0.20 11.61 10.53
C ARG A 411 -0.14 11.94 9.08
N GLY A 412 0.86 12.45 8.37
CA GLY A 412 0.87 12.61 6.92
C GLY A 412 2.14 11.97 6.34
N GLU A 413 2.99 12.76 5.69
CA GLU A 413 4.36 12.37 5.31
C GLU A 413 5.28 12.09 6.53
N ALA A 414 4.94 12.68 7.67
CA ALA A 414 5.64 12.61 8.95
C ALA A 414 4.62 12.52 10.09
N ILE A 415 5.08 12.19 11.30
CA ILE A 415 4.30 12.44 12.51
C ILE A 415 4.43 13.92 12.86
N MET A 416 3.32 14.59 13.13
CA MET A 416 3.28 16.03 13.33
C MET A 416 2.44 16.42 14.53
N PHE A 417 2.92 17.38 15.34
CA PHE A 417 2.19 17.94 16.48
C PHE A 417 2.77 19.30 16.87
N ILE A 418 1.98 20.10 17.58
CA ILE A 418 2.40 21.41 18.09
C ILE A 418 3.21 21.25 19.36
N VAL A 419 4.31 22.00 19.43
CA VAL A 419 5.21 22.07 20.59
C VAL A 419 5.47 23.53 20.96
N GLU A 420 5.78 23.78 22.23
CA GLU A 420 6.32 25.05 22.73
C GLU A 420 7.71 24.89 23.32
N ASP A 421 8.53 25.94 23.23
CA ASP A 421 9.74 26.07 24.03
C ASP A 421 9.47 26.72 25.39
N GLN A 422 10.52 26.83 26.22
CA GLN A 422 10.41 27.45 27.55
C GLN A 422 10.05 28.94 27.52
N ALA A 423 10.19 29.60 26.35
CA ALA A 423 9.76 30.99 26.15
C ALA A 423 8.29 31.10 25.72
N GLY A 424 7.58 29.98 25.57
CA GLY A 424 6.16 29.93 25.16
C GLY A 424 5.94 30.12 23.66
N THR A 425 7.00 30.04 22.84
CA THR A 425 6.90 30.15 21.38
C THR A 425 6.45 28.80 20.82
N ALA A 426 5.29 28.76 20.16
CA ALA A 426 4.70 27.52 19.64
C ALA A 426 4.94 27.33 18.13
N VAL A 427 5.32 26.12 17.72
CA VAL A 427 5.57 25.74 16.31
C VAL A 427 5.14 24.29 16.04
N LEU A 428 5.06 23.91 14.77
CA LEU A 428 4.80 22.53 14.36
C LEU A 428 6.10 21.70 14.40
N LEU A 429 6.15 20.61 15.14
CA LEU A 429 7.23 19.62 15.06
C LEU A 429 6.85 18.54 14.04
N LYS A 430 7.77 18.20 13.14
CA LYS A 430 7.65 17.09 12.17
C LYS A 430 8.74 16.05 12.39
N LEU A 431 8.33 14.81 12.68
CA LEU A 431 9.21 13.65 12.86
C LEU A 431 9.09 12.71 11.67
N TYR A 432 10.16 12.60 10.89
CA TYR A 432 10.22 11.69 9.74
C TYR A 432 10.74 10.31 10.16
N HIS A 433 10.65 9.36 9.22
CA HIS A 433 11.14 7.98 9.36
C HIS A 433 10.62 7.21 10.58
N GLN A 434 9.41 7.55 11.02
CA GLN A 434 8.72 6.84 12.08
C GLN A 434 8.08 5.55 11.55
N PRO A 435 7.86 4.51 12.40
CA PRO A 435 7.20 3.27 11.99
C PRO A 435 5.84 3.53 11.35
N LEU A 436 5.38 2.64 10.46
CA LEU A 436 4.11 2.78 9.77
C LEU A 436 2.93 2.76 10.76
N GLU A 437 1.85 3.49 10.47
CA GLU A 437 0.69 3.60 11.40
C GLU A 437 0.08 2.24 11.76
N LYS A 438 0.04 1.32 10.79
CA LYS A 438 -0.44 -0.07 10.98
C LYS A 438 0.44 -0.91 11.93
N GLU A 439 1.70 -0.53 12.08
CA GLU A 439 2.67 -1.21 12.95
C GLU A 439 2.67 -0.58 14.34
N ILE A 440 2.76 0.76 14.38
CA ILE A 440 2.72 1.56 15.62
C ILE A 440 1.90 2.83 15.35
N SER A 441 0.79 2.97 16.07
CA SER A 441 -0.01 4.19 15.97
C SER A 441 0.80 5.41 16.43
N CYS A 442 0.68 6.52 15.70
CA CYS A 442 1.32 7.78 16.05
C CYS A 442 0.95 8.26 17.46
N ASN A 443 -0.24 7.90 17.97
CA ASN A 443 -0.67 8.20 19.34
C ASN A 443 0.21 7.56 20.42
N TRP A 444 0.89 6.45 20.12
CA TRP A 444 1.83 5.84 21.05
C TRP A 444 3.21 6.46 20.96
N THR A 445 3.65 6.80 19.73
CA THR A 445 4.85 7.63 19.53
C THR A 445 4.74 8.96 20.29
N MET A 446 3.53 9.53 20.36
CA MET A 446 3.21 10.74 21.13
C MET A 446 3.57 10.66 22.62
N LEU A 447 3.30 9.54 23.29
CA LEU A 447 3.47 9.44 24.74
C LEU A 447 4.94 9.50 25.17
N ASP A 448 5.84 9.09 24.27
CA ASP A 448 7.27 9.16 24.53
C ASP A 448 7.81 10.60 24.37
N TYR A 449 7.15 11.47 23.59
CA TYR A 449 7.62 12.84 23.27
C TYR A 449 6.82 13.97 23.93
N ARG A 450 6.13 13.71 25.04
CA ARG A 450 5.43 14.75 25.83
C ARG A 450 6.34 15.93 26.14
N VAL A 451 7.55 15.63 26.61
CA VAL A 451 8.66 16.58 26.72
C VAL A 451 9.85 15.95 26.01
N CYS A 452 10.51 16.70 25.14
CA CYS A 452 11.64 16.19 24.36
C CYS A 452 12.70 17.24 24.10
N ILE A 453 13.92 16.79 23.79
CA ILE A 453 15.02 17.64 23.36
C ILE A 453 15.28 17.37 21.88
N VAL A 454 15.35 18.43 21.07
CA VAL A 454 15.78 18.35 19.67
C VAL A 454 17.19 18.91 19.55
N LYS A 455 18.10 18.10 18.99
CA LYS A 455 19.49 18.42 18.71
C LYS A 455 19.62 19.02 17.31
N ASN A 456 20.52 19.99 17.14
CA ASN A 456 20.76 20.70 15.87
C ASN A 456 19.45 21.10 15.14
N PRO A 457 18.50 21.77 15.81
CA PRO A 457 17.15 21.96 15.27
C PRO A 457 17.18 22.63 13.90
N PHE A 458 16.47 22.01 12.96
CA PHE A 458 16.24 22.57 11.63
C PHE A 458 14.91 23.32 11.61
N PHE A 459 14.99 24.64 11.42
CA PHE A 459 13.83 25.51 11.44
C PHE A 459 13.48 25.97 10.03
N GLN A 460 12.27 25.65 9.57
CA GLN A 460 11.83 25.90 8.20
C GLN A 460 10.40 26.46 8.15
N ARG A 461 10.02 27.02 7.00
CA ARG A 461 8.68 27.49 6.71
C ARG A 461 8.01 26.57 5.70
N VAL A 462 6.89 25.97 6.08
CA VAL A 462 6.14 25.04 5.20
C VAL A 462 4.84 25.68 4.75
N HIS A 463 4.54 25.51 3.46
CA HIS A 463 3.24 25.80 2.87
C HIS A 463 2.46 24.50 2.75
N ASP A 464 1.23 24.46 3.24
CA ASP A 464 0.38 23.28 3.19
C ASP A 464 -0.15 23.09 1.76
N THR A 465 0.66 22.51 0.87
CA THR A 465 0.32 22.33 -0.56
C THR A 465 -0.20 20.94 -0.91
N ILE A 466 -0.33 20.03 0.07
CA ILE A 466 -0.39 18.58 -0.22
C ILE A 466 -1.81 17.99 -0.29
N THR A 467 -2.87 18.76 -0.04
CA THR A 467 -4.24 18.26 -0.31
C THR A 467 -4.87 19.05 -1.46
N PRO A 468 -4.86 18.52 -2.70
CA PRO A 468 -5.35 19.27 -3.86
C PRO A 468 -6.84 19.64 -3.79
N ASN A 469 -7.62 19.06 -2.87
CA ASN A 469 -9.06 19.05 -3.05
C ASN A 469 -9.94 19.71 -1.99
N PHE A 470 -9.66 19.77 -0.67
CA PHE A 470 -10.64 20.38 0.26
C PHE A 470 -10.00 21.00 1.52
N CYS A 471 -10.44 22.22 1.87
CA CYS A 471 -9.92 23.13 2.90
C CYS A 471 -8.42 23.43 2.81
N GLN A 472 -8.04 24.25 1.82
CA GLN A 472 -6.77 24.97 1.84
C GLN A 472 -6.82 25.99 2.97
N ILE A 473 -6.09 25.76 4.06
CA ILE A 473 -5.77 26.82 5.00
C ILE A 473 -4.57 27.56 4.39
N PRO A 474 -4.72 28.80 3.87
CA PRO A 474 -3.67 29.45 3.06
C PRO A 474 -2.46 29.93 3.87
N GLN A 475 -2.29 29.48 5.11
CA GLN A 475 -1.32 30.03 6.05
C GLN A 475 -0.08 29.15 6.11
N SER A 476 1.08 29.77 5.92
CA SER A 476 2.38 29.13 6.12
C SER A 476 2.64 28.87 7.60
N TYR A 477 3.15 27.70 7.93
CA TYR A 477 3.54 27.34 9.29
C TYR A 477 5.05 27.37 9.46
N TYR A 478 5.50 27.76 10.64
CA TYR A 478 6.87 27.55 11.08
C TYR A 478 7.00 26.17 11.71
N THR A 479 8.06 25.45 11.34
CA THR A 479 8.20 24.05 11.76
C THR A 479 9.64 23.68 12.08
N LEU A 480 9.77 22.87 13.11
CA LEU A 480 10.98 22.12 13.42
C LEU A 480 10.89 20.77 12.73
N ARG A 481 11.90 20.45 11.92
CA ARG A 481 11.98 19.17 11.20
C ARG A 481 13.09 18.30 11.79
N VAL A 482 12.77 17.02 11.97
CA VAL A 482 13.69 16.00 12.46
C VAL A 482 13.63 14.79 11.52
N ASP A 483 14.73 14.55 10.78
CA ASP A 483 14.86 13.36 9.92
C ASP A 483 15.62 12.23 10.61
N HIS A 484 16.62 12.53 11.45
CA HIS A 484 17.42 11.51 12.10
C HIS A 484 16.77 11.08 13.43
N PRO A 485 16.56 9.77 13.67
CA PRO A 485 15.91 9.29 14.89
C PRO A 485 16.70 9.62 16.17
N GLY A 486 18.03 9.75 16.08
CA GLY A 486 18.90 10.14 17.20
C GLY A 486 18.98 11.65 17.49
N ASP A 487 18.37 12.49 16.64
CA ASP A 487 18.37 13.96 16.84
C ASP A 487 17.24 14.43 17.75
N ILE A 488 16.38 13.51 18.21
CA ILE A 488 15.35 13.78 19.20
C ILE A 488 15.50 12.83 20.40
N ILE A 489 15.48 13.40 21.60
CA ILE A 489 15.59 12.68 22.85
C ILE A 489 14.27 12.82 23.62
N PRO A 490 13.48 11.74 23.76
CA PRO A 490 12.30 11.75 24.63
C PRO A 490 12.72 11.83 26.10
N LEU A 491 12.09 12.72 26.88
CA LEU A 491 12.29 12.83 28.32
C LEU A 491 11.14 12.14 29.06
N ARG A 492 11.48 11.16 29.90
CA ARG A 492 10.51 10.35 30.65
C ARG A 492 9.99 11.08 31.88
N HIS A 493 8.90 10.58 32.44
CA HIS A 493 8.37 11.06 33.70
C HIS A 493 9.42 10.92 34.81
N GLY A 494 9.64 11.99 35.58
CA GLY A 494 10.68 12.04 36.61
C GLY A 494 12.08 12.41 36.12
N ASP A 495 12.30 12.62 34.82
CA ASP A 495 13.58 13.13 34.31
C ASP A 495 13.84 14.54 34.88
N GLY A 496 14.97 14.71 35.57
CA GLY A 496 15.33 15.96 36.24
C GLY A 496 15.53 17.15 35.29
N ARG A 497 15.64 16.89 33.98
CA ARG A 497 15.72 17.94 32.95
C ARG A 497 14.38 18.58 32.63
N ILE A 498 13.26 18.01 33.06
CA ILE A 498 11.92 18.55 32.82
C ILE A 498 11.64 19.73 33.78
N PRO A 499 11.32 20.94 33.26
CA PRO A 499 10.95 22.10 34.06
C PRO A 499 9.69 21.85 34.90
N GLU A 500 9.63 22.43 36.09
CA GLU A 500 8.51 22.24 37.03
C GLU A 500 7.14 22.61 36.41
N ALA A 501 7.09 23.67 35.60
CA ALA A 501 5.88 24.11 34.92
C ALA A 501 5.32 23.09 33.89
N TRP A 502 6.15 22.16 33.43
CA TRP A 502 5.80 21.11 32.46
C TRP A 502 5.72 19.73 33.08
N LYS A 503 6.05 19.61 34.37
CA LYS A 503 5.73 18.40 35.13
C LYS A 503 4.22 18.37 35.26
N VAL A 504 3.59 17.44 34.56
CA VAL A 504 2.16 17.17 34.74
C VAL A 504 1.96 16.80 36.20
N ASN A 505 1.13 17.57 36.92
CA ASN A 505 0.72 17.22 38.26
C ASN A 505 -0.04 15.89 38.16
N PRO A 506 0.50 14.79 38.70
CA PRO A 506 -0.15 13.52 38.55
C PRO A 506 -1.41 13.58 39.41
N ASP A 507 -2.59 13.54 38.79
CA ASP A 507 -3.57 12.60 39.31
C ASP A 507 -2.85 11.25 39.29
N ARG A 508 -2.30 10.90 40.46
CA ARG A 508 -1.48 9.73 40.70
C ARG A 508 -2.27 8.50 40.29
N ASP A 509 -1.94 8.00 39.10
CA ASP A 509 -1.73 6.57 39.00
C ASP A 509 -0.37 6.28 39.67
N ASP A 510 -0.36 6.24 41.01
CA ASP A 510 0.72 5.68 41.85
C ASP A 510 0.80 4.16 41.62
N LYS A 511 0.81 3.75 40.35
CA LYS A 511 0.87 2.36 39.97
C LYS A 511 2.28 1.89 40.26
N THR A 512 2.38 0.88 41.10
CA THR A 512 3.62 0.13 41.30
C THR A 512 4.07 -0.50 39.97
N SER A 513 5.31 -0.98 39.91
CA SER A 513 5.80 -1.75 38.75
C SER A 513 4.82 -2.87 38.35
N HIS A 514 4.23 -3.55 39.33
CA HIS A 514 3.18 -4.53 39.12
C HIS A 514 1.95 -3.94 38.41
N GLY A 515 1.43 -2.80 38.87
CA GLY A 515 0.28 -2.13 38.26
C GLY A 515 0.51 -1.75 36.79
N TYR A 516 1.71 -1.27 36.44
CA TYR A 516 2.08 -1.01 35.05
C TYR A 516 2.25 -2.29 34.23
N ARG A 517 2.81 -3.37 34.81
CA ARG A 517 2.86 -4.67 34.15
C ARG A 517 1.46 -5.20 33.85
N ASP A 518 0.48 -5.00 34.73
CA ASP A 518 -0.92 -5.41 34.49
C ASP A 518 -1.57 -4.61 33.36
N LEU A 519 -1.30 -3.31 33.26
CA LEU A 519 -1.72 -2.50 32.11
C LEU A 519 -1.09 -3.03 30.82
N GLY A 520 0.21 -3.34 30.85
CA GLY A 520 0.93 -3.95 29.74
C GLY A 520 0.35 -5.30 29.34
N ASN A 521 -0.03 -6.14 30.29
CA ASN A 521 -0.68 -7.43 30.05
C ASN A 521 -2.06 -7.26 29.40
N LYS A 522 -2.86 -6.29 29.85
CA LYS A 522 -4.15 -5.94 29.24
C LYS A 522 -3.98 -5.45 27.80
N ALA A 523 -2.99 -4.59 27.55
CA ALA A 523 -2.64 -4.12 26.21
C ALA A 523 -2.16 -5.27 25.31
N PHE A 524 -1.32 -6.16 25.83
CA PHE A 524 -0.87 -7.36 25.15
C PHE A 524 -2.03 -8.26 24.73
N GLY A 525 -3.01 -8.49 25.61
CA GLY A 525 -4.22 -9.24 25.28
C GLY A 525 -5.05 -8.64 24.14
N LYS A 526 -5.03 -7.30 24.03
CA LYS A 526 -5.66 -6.56 22.92
C LYS A 526 -4.79 -6.50 21.64
N LYS A 527 -3.58 -7.08 21.67
CA LYS A 527 -2.57 -6.99 20.60
C LYS A 527 -2.10 -5.56 20.31
N ASP A 528 -2.24 -4.66 21.28
CA ASP A 528 -1.68 -3.32 21.19
C ASP A 528 -0.24 -3.34 21.71
N TRP A 529 0.69 -3.65 20.79
CA TRP A 529 2.10 -3.85 21.13
C TRP A 529 2.77 -2.55 21.59
N ALA A 530 2.39 -1.41 21.03
CA ALA A 530 2.96 -0.12 21.38
C ALA A 530 2.53 0.31 22.80
N ALA A 531 1.25 0.14 23.12
CA ALA A 531 0.73 0.34 24.47
C ALA A 531 1.41 -0.55 25.50
N ALA A 532 1.60 -1.84 25.16
CA ALA A 532 2.26 -2.80 26.02
C ALA A 532 3.73 -2.42 26.25
N HIS A 533 4.44 -2.03 25.19
CA HIS A 533 5.84 -1.59 25.26
C HIS A 533 5.99 -0.37 26.18
N HIS A 534 5.14 0.64 26.01
CA HIS A 534 5.14 1.83 26.83
C HIS A 534 4.88 1.47 28.31
N SER A 535 3.85 0.67 28.57
CA SER A 535 3.49 0.25 29.94
C SER A 535 4.61 -0.54 30.63
N TYR A 536 5.28 -1.47 29.93
CA TYR A 536 6.42 -2.19 30.51
C TYR A 536 7.67 -1.31 30.69
N SER A 537 7.82 -0.27 29.87
CA SER A 537 8.89 0.72 30.06
C SER A 537 8.64 1.56 31.31
N GLN A 538 7.40 2.01 31.53
CA GLN A 538 7.01 2.67 32.79
C GLN A 538 7.20 1.74 34.00
N ALA A 539 6.87 0.45 33.86
CA ALA A 539 7.08 -0.53 34.92
C ALA A 539 8.56 -0.68 35.32
N LEU A 540 9.50 -0.50 34.37
CA LEU A 540 10.93 -0.52 34.65
C LEU A 540 11.39 0.75 35.36
N ASP A 541 10.83 1.90 34.99
CA ASP A 541 11.18 3.19 35.58
C ASP A 541 10.80 3.26 37.07
N VAL A 542 9.69 2.62 37.45
CA VAL A 542 9.23 2.54 38.86
C VAL A 542 9.59 1.24 39.58
N ALA A 543 10.45 0.40 39.00
CA ALA A 543 10.82 -0.88 39.59
C ALA A 543 11.83 -0.70 40.74
N GLU A 544 11.40 -1.01 41.96
CA GLU A 544 12.24 -0.90 43.16
C GLU A 544 13.06 -2.19 43.42
N THR A 545 12.50 -3.36 43.08
CA THR A 545 13.13 -4.66 43.35
C THR A 545 13.81 -5.25 42.10
N SER A 546 14.84 -6.07 42.30
CA SER A 546 15.48 -6.82 41.20
C SER A 546 14.48 -7.75 40.49
N GLN A 547 13.53 -8.31 41.23
CA GLN A 547 12.47 -9.16 40.68
C GLN A 547 11.51 -8.37 39.78
N ASP A 548 11.11 -7.17 40.17
CA ASP A 548 10.28 -6.30 39.33
C ASP A 548 10.99 -5.90 38.04
N LYS A 549 12.27 -5.55 38.13
CA LYS A 549 13.10 -5.26 36.95
C LYS A 549 13.18 -6.45 36.02
N GLN A 550 13.48 -7.64 36.55
CA GLN A 550 13.55 -8.88 35.78
C GLN A 550 12.23 -9.16 35.04
N LEU A 551 11.09 -9.09 35.73
CA LEU A 551 9.77 -9.34 35.14
C LEU A 551 9.41 -8.30 34.08
N ALA A 552 9.71 -7.03 34.32
CA ALA A 552 9.40 -5.96 33.37
C ALA A 552 10.28 -6.05 32.11
N HIS A 553 11.59 -6.32 32.24
CA HIS A 553 12.48 -6.60 31.10
C HIS A 553 12.02 -7.81 30.31
N LEU A 554 11.69 -8.91 31.00
CA LEU A 554 11.21 -10.12 30.36
C LEU A 554 9.93 -9.83 29.56
N ASN A 555 8.96 -9.11 30.14
CA ASN A 555 7.75 -8.72 29.43
C ASN A 555 8.03 -7.81 28.23
N ARG A 556 8.90 -6.80 28.38
CA ARG A 556 9.28 -5.89 27.30
C ARG A 556 10.00 -6.61 26.17
N SER A 557 10.84 -7.61 26.45
CA SER A 557 11.51 -8.40 25.41
C SER A 557 10.54 -9.13 24.48
N LEU A 558 9.47 -9.70 25.04
CA LEU A 558 8.41 -10.31 24.25
C LEU A 558 7.75 -9.28 23.33
N ILE A 559 7.52 -8.06 23.81
CA ILE A 559 6.96 -6.99 22.99
C ILE A 559 7.93 -6.55 21.90
N ASN A 560 9.22 -6.43 22.20
CA ASN A 560 10.25 -6.13 21.21
C ASN A 560 10.30 -7.20 20.11
N LEU A 561 10.13 -8.49 20.44
CA LEU A 561 9.95 -9.55 19.43
C LEU A 561 8.67 -9.34 18.59
N LYS A 562 7.56 -8.89 19.18
CA LYS A 562 6.31 -8.60 18.43
C LYS A 562 6.44 -7.36 17.54
N LEU A 563 7.21 -6.37 17.94
CA LEU A 563 7.52 -5.15 17.19
C LEU A 563 8.62 -5.34 16.13
N GLY A 564 9.19 -6.54 16.00
CA GLY A 564 10.26 -6.80 15.02
C GLY A 564 11.62 -6.22 15.41
N ARG A 565 11.88 -6.03 16.71
CA ARG A 565 13.13 -5.49 17.28
C ARG A 565 13.88 -6.58 18.06
N PRO A 566 14.45 -7.60 17.38
CA PRO A 566 15.05 -8.74 18.06
C PRO A 566 16.34 -8.40 18.83
N ALA A 567 17.11 -7.39 18.40
CA ALA A 567 18.29 -6.93 19.15
C ALA A 567 17.91 -6.26 20.48
N GLU A 568 16.91 -5.37 20.51
CA GLU A 568 16.36 -4.82 21.76
C GLU A 568 15.75 -5.93 22.65
N ALA A 569 15.11 -6.94 22.06
CA ALA A 569 14.61 -8.09 22.81
C ALA A 569 15.76 -8.91 23.43
N LEU A 570 16.86 -9.11 22.70
CA LEU A 570 18.06 -9.78 23.20
C LEU A 570 18.68 -9.00 24.37
N LEU A 571 18.76 -7.68 24.25
CA LEU A 571 19.22 -6.79 25.32
C LEU A 571 18.35 -6.92 26.58
N ASP A 572 17.02 -6.83 26.42
CA ASP A 572 16.09 -6.97 27.54
C ASP A 572 16.19 -8.34 28.21
N VAL A 573 16.27 -9.43 27.44
CA VAL A 573 16.43 -10.77 28.03
C VAL A 573 17.75 -10.91 28.75
N THR A 574 18.83 -10.34 28.20
CA THR A 574 20.16 -10.37 28.84
C THR A 574 20.14 -9.61 30.17
N GLN A 575 19.43 -8.47 30.24
CA GLN A 575 19.27 -7.72 31.49
C GLN A 575 18.37 -8.44 32.52
N ALA A 576 17.43 -9.25 32.06
CA ALA A 576 16.59 -10.10 32.91
C ALA A 576 17.25 -11.44 33.30
N TYR A 577 18.39 -11.79 32.69
CA TYR A 577 18.98 -13.11 32.84
C TYR A 577 19.70 -13.23 34.18
N ASP A 578 19.31 -14.23 34.97
CA ASP A 578 20.01 -14.65 36.18
C ASP A 578 20.67 -16.01 35.91
N PRO A 579 22.01 -16.10 35.86
CA PRO A 579 22.72 -17.36 35.63
C PRO A 579 22.49 -18.41 36.72
N GLU A 580 22.25 -17.98 37.96
CA GLU A 580 22.06 -18.86 39.12
C GLU A 580 20.61 -19.39 39.20
N ALA A 581 19.67 -18.66 38.60
CA ALA A 581 18.24 -19.02 38.57
C ALA A 581 17.60 -18.72 37.20
N PRO A 582 18.04 -19.37 36.10
CA PRO A 582 17.52 -19.08 34.78
C PRO A 582 16.06 -19.56 34.66
N THR A 583 15.18 -18.67 34.21
CA THR A 583 13.78 -19.03 33.97
C THR A 583 13.59 -19.58 32.57
N GLU A 584 12.70 -20.58 32.42
CA GLU A 584 12.32 -21.16 31.13
C GLU A 584 11.92 -20.09 30.09
N LYS A 585 11.15 -19.08 30.52
CA LYS A 585 10.70 -17.97 29.67
C LYS A 585 11.87 -17.09 29.19
N ALA A 586 12.86 -16.85 30.05
CA ALA A 586 14.03 -16.05 29.68
C ALA A 586 14.88 -16.79 28.63
N LEU A 587 15.24 -18.04 28.90
CA LEU A 587 16.01 -18.88 27.95
C LEU A 587 15.30 -18.98 26.59
N PHE A 588 13.98 -19.24 26.60
CA PHE A 588 13.24 -19.38 25.34
C PHE A 588 13.21 -18.07 24.56
N ARG A 589 12.97 -16.93 25.22
CA ARG A 589 12.97 -15.62 24.54
C ARG A 589 14.37 -15.24 24.03
N HIS A 590 15.43 -15.62 24.76
CA HIS A 590 16.81 -15.46 24.33
C HIS A 590 17.04 -16.22 23.00
N ALA A 591 16.69 -17.51 22.97
CA ALA A 591 16.82 -18.34 21.77
C ALA A 591 16.04 -17.76 20.58
N ILE A 592 14.80 -17.30 20.80
CA ILE A 592 13.98 -16.72 19.71
C ILE A 592 14.54 -15.37 19.22
N ALA A 593 15.14 -14.56 20.08
CA ALA A 593 15.83 -13.33 19.66
C ALA A 593 17.03 -13.67 18.77
N LEU A 594 17.88 -14.62 19.18
CA LEU A 594 19.01 -15.12 18.39
C LEU A 594 18.57 -15.70 17.04
N TYR A 595 17.49 -16.49 17.03
CA TYR A 595 16.91 -17.03 15.79
C TYR A 595 16.56 -15.92 14.80
N ARG A 596 15.89 -14.85 15.27
CA ARG A 596 15.47 -13.72 14.42
C ARG A 596 16.63 -12.82 13.99
N LEU A 597 17.73 -12.82 14.72
CA LEU A 597 18.99 -12.19 14.33
C LEU A 597 19.82 -13.08 13.37
N ASN A 598 19.31 -14.27 13.00
CA ASN A 598 20.00 -15.28 12.20
C ASN A 598 21.30 -15.81 12.83
N ARG A 599 21.42 -15.73 14.16
CA ARG A 599 22.53 -16.30 14.94
C ARG A 599 22.19 -17.73 15.33
N PHE A 600 22.14 -18.61 14.32
CA PHE A 600 21.58 -19.96 14.48
C PHE A 600 22.45 -20.89 15.34
N GLU A 601 23.77 -20.76 15.30
CA GLU A 601 24.67 -21.51 16.17
C GLU A 601 24.46 -21.16 17.66
N ASP A 602 24.40 -19.86 17.99
CA ASP A 602 24.13 -19.40 19.35
C ASP A 602 22.70 -19.80 19.79
N CYS A 603 21.74 -19.75 18.87
CA CYS A 603 20.38 -20.20 19.10
C CYS A 603 20.31 -21.70 19.42
N GLU A 604 21.05 -22.54 18.68
CA GLU A 604 21.15 -23.98 18.94
C GLU A 604 21.69 -24.25 20.34
N ALA A 605 22.81 -23.60 20.71
CA ALA A 605 23.41 -23.73 22.03
C ALA A 605 22.42 -23.34 23.15
N MET A 606 21.71 -22.23 22.98
CA MET A 606 20.71 -21.74 23.93
C MET A 606 19.51 -22.69 24.07
N LEU A 607 19.05 -23.29 22.97
CA LEU A 607 17.93 -24.25 22.99
C LEU A 607 18.33 -25.59 23.62
N ILE A 608 19.58 -26.02 23.46
CA ILE A 608 20.11 -27.21 24.13
C ILE A 608 20.17 -26.97 25.64
N ASP A 609 20.71 -25.84 26.11
CA ASP A 609 20.72 -25.48 27.54
C ASP A 609 19.29 -25.39 28.12
N LEU A 610 18.35 -24.83 27.35
CA LEU A 610 16.94 -24.77 27.73
C LEU A 610 16.35 -26.17 27.92
N LEU A 611 16.54 -27.08 26.96
CA LEU A 611 15.96 -28.42 27.02
C LEU A 611 16.62 -29.31 28.06
N ASP A 612 17.89 -29.06 28.42
CA ASP A 612 18.56 -29.72 29.53
C ASP A 612 17.90 -29.37 30.87
N LYS A 613 17.59 -28.08 31.08
CA LYS A 613 16.97 -27.57 32.31
C LYS A 613 15.45 -27.73 32.35
N PHE A 614 14.79 -27.65 31.20
CA PHE A 614 13.33 -27.65 31.03
C PHE A 614 12.93 -28.60 29.87
N PRO A 615 13.03 -29.92 30.06
CA PRO A 615 12.87 -30.91 28.99
C PRO A 615 11.46 -30.97 28.38
N ASP A 616 10.43 -30.55 29.12
CA ASP A 616 9.03 -30.61 28.66
C ASP A 616 8.64 -29.48 27.67
N ASN A 617 9.58 -28.59 27.32
CA ASN A 617 9.29 -27.44 26.45
C ASN A 617 9.22 -27.85 24.96
N LYS A 618 8.03 -28.29 24.53
CA LYS A 618 7.74 -28.67 23.13
C LYS A 618 8.02 -27.56 22.10
N ALA A 619 7.90 -26.30 22.50
CA ALA A 619 8.18 -25.17 21.61
C ALA A 619 9.69 -25.05 21.34
N ALA A 620 10.54 -25.29 22.35
CA ALA A 620 11.98 -25.34 22.21
C ALA A 620 12.43 -26.52 21.35
N GLU A 621 11.84 -27.71 21.53
CA GLU A 621 12.11 -28.88 20.68
C GLU A 621 11.81 -28.59 19.19
N THR A 622 10.64 -28.01 18.92
CA THR A 622 10.21 -27.64 17.56
C THR A 622 11.12 -26.57 16.96
N THR A 623 11.53 -25.58 17.77
CA THR A 623 12.44 -24.51 17.34
C THR A 623 13.83 -25.08 17.05
N LEU A 624 14.32 -26.02 17.86
CA LEU A 624 15.62 -26.67 17.67
C LEU A 624 15.67 -27.45 16.34
N LEU A 625 14.58 -28.15 15.98
CA LEU A 625 14.49 -28.80 14.66
C LEU A 625 14.54 -27.78 13.51
N SER A 626 13.89 -26.62 13.70
CA SER A 626 13.92 -25.53 12.72
C SER A 626 15.34 -24.96 12.60
N VAL A 627 16.03 -24.70 13.71
CA VAL A 627 17.43 -24.24 13.75
C VAL A 627 18.37 -25.23 13.04
N LYS A 628 18.23 -26.53 13.29
CA LYS A 628 19.03 -27.55 12.58
C LYS A 628 18.81 -27.53 11.06
N THR A 629 17.58 -27.23 10.64
CA THR A 629 17.26 -27.02 9.21
C THR A 629 17.98 -25.76 8.68
N ARG A 630 17.93 -24.65 9.42
CA ARG A 630 18.64 -23.39 9.07
C ARG A 630 20.15 -23.58 8.95
N LEU A 631 20.77 -24.28 9.91
CA LEU A 631 22.20 -24.60 9.87
C LEU A 631 22.56 -25.48 8.66
N THR A 632 21.69 -26.43 8.31
CA THR A 632 21.89 -27.27 7.11
C THR A 632 21.86 -26.43 5.84
N GLU A 633 20.92 -25.49 5.72
CA GLU A 633 20.84 -24.54 4.62
C GLU A 633 22.11 -23.68 4.52
N GLN A 634 22.56 -23.05 5.61
CA GLN A 634 23.77 -22.22 5.63
C GLN A 634 25.03 -22.99 5.21
N ARG A 635 25.13 -24.26 5.62
CA ARG A 635 26.33 -25.09 5.38
C ARG A 635 26.36 -25.71 4.00
N THR A 636 25.20 -26.06 3.44
CA THR A 636 25.09 -26.91 2.24
C THR A 636 24.41 -26.27 1.04
N GLY A 637 23.62 -25.22 1.25
CA GLY A 637 22.80 -24.60 0.20
C GLY A 637 21.63 -25.49 -0.26
N LYS A 638 21.25 -26.52 0.51
CA LYS A 638 20.10 -27.38 0.23
C LYS A 638 18.83 -26.74 0.80
N TYR A 639 17.90 -26.39 -0.08
CA TYR A 639 16.62 -25.78 0.27
C TYR A 639 15.46 -26.64 -0.25
N ASN A 640 14.30 -26.55 0.41
CA ASN A 640 13.06 -27.11 -0.11
C ASN A 640 12.28 -26.01 -0.86
N PHE A 641 12.59 -25.83 -2.14
CA PHE A 641 12.01 -24.77 -2.95
C PHE A 641 10.48 -24.89 -3.09
N ASN A 642 9.96 -26.10 -3.20
CA ASN A 642 8.52 -26.36 -3.23
C ASN A 642 7.80 -25.87 -1.96
N LYS A 643 8.41 -26.06 -0.78
CA LYS A 643 7.89 -25.48 0.47
C LYS A 643 7.95 -23.96 0.43
N MET A 644 9.04 -23.37 -0.07
CA MET A 644 9.18 -21.91 -0.21
C MET A 644 8.08 -21.31 -1.09
N TYR A 645 7.78 -21.91 -2.25
CA TYR A 645 6.68 -21.46 -3.12
C TYR A 645 5.30 -21.58 -2.44
N LYS A 646 5.04 -22.70 -1.74
CA LYS A 646 3.80 -22.88 -0.99
C LYS A 646 3.65 -21.80 0.08
N THR A 647 4.70 -21.51 0.84
CA THR A 647 4.72 -20.43 1.84
C THR A 647 4.51 -19.06 1.18
N ALA A 648 5.25 -18.77 0.11
CA ALA A 648 5.13 -17.52 -0.63
C ALA A 648 3.70 -17.31 -1.13
N LYS A 649 3.04 -18.35 -1.68
CA LYS A 649 1.67 -18.29 -2.22
C LYS A 649 0.61 -18.22 -1.11
N ALA A 650 0.80 -18.91 0.01
CA ALA A 650 -0.15 -18.92 1.13
C ALA A 650 -0.14 -17.62 1.95
N ALA A 651 0.90 -16.79 1.83
CA ALA A 651 0.99 -15.53 2.55
C ALA A 651 -0.18 -14.57 2.17
N LYS A 652 -0.95 -14.13 3.18
CA LYS A 652 -1.97 -13.08 3.05
C LYS A 652 -1.39 -11.65 3.02
N GLY A 653 -0.06 -11.52 3.10
CA GLY A 653 0.67 -10.27 3.13
C GLY A 653 2.08 -10.47 2.55
N ALA A 654 3.08 -9.81 3.13
CA ALA A 654 4.47 -9.96 2.67
C ALA A 654 4.89 -11.44 2.61
N PRO A 655 5.39 -11.95 1.46
CA PRO A 655 5.83 -13.34 1.30
C PRO A 655 7.18 -13.59 1.99
N LEU A 656 7.20 -13.57 3.33
CA LEU A 656 8.40 -13.83 4.12
C LEU A 656 8.66 -15.33 4.24
N ILE A 657 9.85 -15.76 3.83
CA ILE A 657 10.28 -17.15 3.82
C ILE A 657 11.25 -17.37 4.97
N ASP A 658 10.89 -18.29 5.85
CA ASP A 658 11.80 -18.75 6.88
C ASP A 658 12.81 -19.72 6.25
N CYS A 659 14.00 -19.21 5.91
CA CYS A 659 15.18 -19.88 5.35
C CYS A 659 16.45 -19.10 5.73
N ALA A 660 17.58 -19.78 5.87
CA ALA A 660 18.85 -19.13 6.18
C ALA A 660 19.66 -18.76 4.93
N THR A 661 20.59 -17.82 5.07
CA THR A 661 21.50 -17.41 3.97
C THR A 661 22.61 -18.44 3.74
N TYR A 662 22.82 -18.84 2.49
CA TYR A 662 23.95 -19.64 2.02
C TYR A 662 24.87 -18.81 1.14
N SER A 663 26.15 -18.68 1.50
CA SER A 663 27.13 -17.85 0.77
C SER A 663 28.53 -18.49 0.64
N LYS A 664 28.67 -19.79 0.97
CA LYS A 664 29.96 -20.50 1.01
C LYS A 664 30.87 -20.37 -0.25
N PRO A 665 30.35 -20.40 -1.49
CA PRO A 665 31.20 -20.38 -2.68
C PRO A 665 31.59 -18.96 -3.12
N VAL A 666 31.27 -17.93 -2.32
CA VAL A 666 31.55 -16.54 -2.65
C VAL A 666 32.20 -15.80 -1.48
N GLU A 667 32.97 -14.76 -1.79
CA GLU A 667 33.54 -13.85 -0.79
C GLU A 667 33.61 -12.42 -1.32
N ILE A 668 33.71 -11.47 -0.40
CA ILE A 668 33.85 -10.04 -0.72
C ILE A 668 35.33 -9.73 -0.93
N ARG A 669 35.69 -9.10 -2.06
CA ARG A 669 37.04 -8.57 -2.32
C ARG A 669 36.97 -7.16 -2.91
N GLU A 670 38.09 -6.46 -2.92
CA GLU A 670 38.24 -5.22 -3.67
C GLU A 670 38.08 -5.48 -5.18
N SER A 671 37.33 -4.60 -5.84
CA SER A 671 37.08 -4.58 -7.27
C SER A 671 37.58 -3.25 -7.86
N PRO A 672 38.72 -3.27 -8.57
CA PRO A 672 39.35 -2.06 -9.09
C PRO A 672 38.39 -1.18 -9.92
N GLY A 673 38.23 0.08 -9.52
CA GLY A 673 37.36 1.05 -10.19
C GLY A 673 35.84 0.84 -9.95
N ARG A 674 35.45 -0.14 -9.14
CA ARG A 674 34.05 -0.47 -8.82
C ARG A 674 33.78 -0.62 -7.32
N GLY A 675 34.80 -0.41 -6.48
CA GLY A 675 34.69 -0.51 -5.02
C GLY A 675 34.92 -1.94 -4.57
N ARG A 676 33.90 -2.60 -4.02
CA ARG A 676 33.96 -4.02 -3.62
C ARG A 676 33.07 -4.88 -4.51
N GLY A 677 33.46 -6.12 -4.71
CA GLY A 677 32.75 -7.10 -5.52
C GLY A 677 32.60 -8.44 -4.80
N LEU A 678 31.66 -9.28 -5.24
CA LEU A 678 31.65 -10.70 -4.87
C LEU A 678 32.48 -11.51 -5.85
N TYR A 679 33.29 -12.43 -5.34
CA TYR A 679 34.19 -13.29 -6.10
C TYR A 679 33.95 -14.75 -5.77
N THR A 680 34.17 -15.65 -6.74
CA THR A 680 34.10 -17.09 -6.50
C THR A 680 35.29 -17.58 -5.67
N THR A 681 35.04 -18.42 -4.68
CA THR A 681 36.09 -19.09 -3.88
C THR A 681 36.55 -20.42 -4.47
N LYS A 682 35.79 -20.95 -5.44
CA LYS A 682 36.09 -22.17 -6.22
C LYS A 682 35.56 -22.05 -7.64
N ALA A 683 36.04 -22.89 -8.55
CA ALA A 683 35.43 -22.98 -9.88
C ALA A 683 33.99 -23.54 -9.76
N VAL A 684 33.09 -23.02 -10.58
CA VAL A 684 31.67 -23.41 -10.62
C VAL A 684 31.21 -23.60 -12.06
N LYS A 685 30.21 -24.44 -12.26
CA LYS A 685 29.58 -24.72 -13.55
C LYS A 685 28.31 -23.90 -13.73
N ALA A 686 27.88 -23.73 -14.99
CA ALA A 686 26.59 -23.12 -15.27
C ALA A 686 25.46 -23.85 -14.53
N GLY A 687 24.59 -23.10 -13.86
CA GLY A 687 23.53 -23.64 -13.01
C GLY A 687 23.91 -23.84 -11.54
N ASP A 688 25.19 -23.81 -11.18
CA ASP A 688 25.61 -23.96 -9.78
C ASP A 688 25.07 -22.84 -8.89
N LEU A 689 24.69 -23.20 -7.67
CA LEU A 689 24.20 -22.28 -6.65
C LEU A 689 25.35 -21.48 -6.04
N LEU A 690 25.31 -20.16 -6.18
CA LEU A 690 26.33 -19.25 -5.68
C LEU A 690 25.95 -18.59 -4.35
N LEU A 691 24.70 -18.15 -4.23
CA LEU A 691 24.21 -17.43 -3.07
C LEU A 691 22.69 -17.63 -2.96
N VAL A 692 22.21 -17.91 -1.75
CA VAL A 692 20.79 -17.75 -1.39
C VAL A 692 20.78 -16.83 -0.20
N GLU A 693 20.20 -15.65 -0.33
CA GLU A 693 20.28 -14.61 0.69
C GLU A 693 18.89 -14.20 1.15
N LYS A 694 18.68 -14.19 2.47
CA LYS A 694 17.50 -13.59 3.08
C LYS A 694 17.61 -12.07 3.05
N ALA A 695 16.52 -11.38 2.71
CA ALA A 695 16.51 -9.93 2.67
C ALA A 695 16.94 -9.35 4.02
N PHE A 696 17.80 -8.34 3.98
CA PHE A 696 18.08 -7.52 5.14
C PHE A 696 16.83 -6.75 5.55
N GLU A 697 16.11 -6.17 4.59
CA GLU A 697 14.79 -5.61 4.81
C GLU A 697 13.97 -5.73 3.53
N TYR A 698 12.65 -5.92 3.68
CA TYR A 698 11.75 -6.20 2.58
C TYR A 698 10.43 -5.44 2.76
N SER A 699 10.05 -4.73 1.71
CA SER A 699 8.81 -3.97 1.63
C SER A 699 7.92 -4.61 0.58
N PHE A 700 6.65 -4.81 0.93
CA PHE A 700 5.62 -5.40 0.09
C PHE A 700 4.33 -4.60 0.19
N ILE A 701 3.68 -4.45 -0.95
CA ILE A 701 2.39 -3.83 -1.19
C ILE A 701 1.54 -4.84 -1.95
N ASP A 702 0.31 -5.03 -1.49
CA ASP A 702 -0.65 -5.90 -2.17
C ASP A 702 -1.20 -5.20 -3.42
N GLU A 703 -1.08 -5.85 -4.57
CA GLU A 703 -1.58 -5.37 -5.87
C GLU A 703 -3.09 -5.10 -5.86
N THR A 704 -3.84 -5.85 -5.03
CA THR A 704 -5.29 -5.66 -4.89
C THR A 704 -5.67 -4.45 -4.03
N ARG A 705 -4.69 -3.84 -3.34
CA ARG A 705 -4.87 -2.73 -2.40
C ARG A 705 -3.94 -1.56 -2.69
N LEU A 706 -3.58 -1.35 -3.97
CA LEU A 706 -2.67 -0.28 -4.38
C LEU A 706 -3.17 1.11 -3.97
N THR A 707 -4.49 1.35 -4.00
CA THR A 707 -5.09 2.63 -3.59
C THR A 707 -4.82 2.97 -2.12
N ASP A 708 -4.80 1.96 -1.25
CA ASP A 708 -4.67 2.13 0.20
C ASP A 708 -3.20 2.13 0.66
N GLN A 709 -2.32 1.47 -0.12
CA GLN A 709 -0.96 1.15 0.31
C GLN A 709 0.14 1.87 -0.49
N CYS A 710 -0.19 2.48 -1.63
CA CYS A 710 0.80 3.17 -2.46
C CYS A 710 1.30 4.42 -1.75
N THR A 711 2.62 4.58 -1.72
CA THR A 711 3.32 5.78 -1.26
C THR A 711 4.28 6.24 -2.35
N ILE A 712 4.46 7.54 -2.47
CA ILE A 712 5.37 8.15 -3.44
C ILE A 712 6.58 8.72 -2.71
N LEU A 713 7.78 8.40 -3.18
CA LEU A 713 9.03 9.03 -2.80
C LEU A 713 9.45 10.01 -3.88
N ALA A 714 9.43 11.31 -3.59
CA ALA A 714 9.89 12.38 -4.46
C ALA A 714 11.28 12.86 -4.03
N ASN A 715 12.31 12.49 -4.77
CA ASN A 715 13.68 12.92 -4.51
C ASN A 715 14.03 14.14 -5.38
N PHE A 716 14.02 15.33 -4.76
CA PHE A 716 14.24 16.59 -5.48
C PHE A 716 15.71 16.80 -5.88
N ASN A 717 16.65 16.20 -5.14
CA ASN A 717 18.09 16.25 -5.48
C ASN A 717 18.38 15.52 -6.79
N THR A 718 17.77 14.36 -6.99
CA THR A 718 17.95 13.52 -8.20
C THR A 718 16.90 13.79 -9.27
N LYS A 719 15.88 14.61 -8.97
CA LYS A 719 14.71 14.87 -9.82
C LYS A 719 13.99 13.57 -10.22
N ARG A 720 13.87 12.64 -9.28
CA ARG A 720 13.23 11.33 -9.50
C ARG A 720 12.06 11.14 -8.55
N MET A 721 11.01 10.51 -9.05
CA MET A 721 9.89 10.05 -8.25
C MET A 721 9.81 8.53 -8.34
N THR A 722 9.54 7.87 -7.22
CA THR A 722 9.39 6.42 -7.15
C THR A 722 8.11 6.12 -6.38
N ALA A 723 7.22 5.32 -6.95
CA ALA A 723 5.99 4.90 -6.28
C ALA A 723 6.09 3.46 -5.77
N GLY A 724 5.24 3.12 -4.81
CA GLY A 724 5.08 1.76 -4.30
C GLY A 724 6.06 1.42 -3.18
N ALA A 725 6.47 0.15 -3.10
CA ALA A 725 7.11 -0.41 -1.91
C ALA A 725 8.45 0.26 -1.55
N SER A 726 9.09 0.97 -2.50
CA SER A 726 10.37 1.67 -2.32
C SER A 726 10.31 2.80 -1.32
N ALA A 727 9.21 3.56 -1.30
CA ALA A 727 9.02 4.63 -0.32
C ALA A 727 8.87 4.07 1.11
N ASN A 728 8.26 2.90 1.26
CA ASN A 728 8.08 2.23 2.55
C ASN A 728 9.36 1.53 3.06
N LEU A 729 10.30 1.20 2.17
CA LEU A 729 11.55 0.54 2.56
C LEU A 729 12.46 1.46 3.38
N TRP A 730 12.47 2.75 3.05
CA TRP A 730 13.34 3.73 3.71
C TRP A 730 13.08 3.89 5.23
N PRO A 731 11.85 4.22 5.70
CA PRO A 731 11.59 4.31 7.13
C PRO A 731 11.80 2.97 7.87
N LYS A 732 11.51 1.83 7.22
CA LYS A 732 11.74 0.50 7.80
C LYS A 732 13.22 0.24 8.09
N VAL A 733 14.10 0.55 7.12
CA VAL A 733 15.54 0.38 7.32
C VAL A 733 16.06 1.35 8.38
N VAL A 734 15.66 2.63 8.34
CA VAL A 734 16.07 3.60 9.39
C VAL A 734 15.69 3.09 10.78
N GLN A 735 14.46 2.61 10.97
CA GLN A 735 14.02 2.04 12.25
C GLN A 735 14.79 0.78 12.62
N LYS A 736 15.03 -0.13 11.67
CA LYS A 736 15.81 -1.34 11.91
C LYS A 736 17.20 -1.00 12.43
N LEU A 737 17.94 -0.11 11.77
CA LEU A 737 19.28 0.29 12.16
C LEU A 737 19.31 1.02 13.52
N TYR A 738 18.25 1.77 13.86
CA TYR A 738 18.16 2.47 15.13
C TYR A 738 17.97 1.52 16.33
N HIS A 739 17.32 0.37 16.10
CA HIS A 739 17.08 -0.66 17.13
C HIS A 739 18.05 -1.86 17.01
N ASP A 740 19.04 -1.80 16.12
CA ASP A 740 20.02 -2.88 15.86
C ASP A 740 21.40 -2.28 15.50
N PRO A 741 22.27 -2.07 16.49
CA PRO A 741 23.61 -1.49 16.27
C PRO A 741 24.52 -2.39 15.41
N GLU A 742 24.40 -3.72 15.51
CA GLU A 742 25.21 -4.65 14.70
C GLU A 742 24.84 -4.50 13.22
N ALA A 743 23.55 -4.39 12.92
CA ALA A 743 23.07 -4.15 11.56
C ALA A 743 23.55 -2.84 10.94
N LEU A 744 23.76 -1.77 11.74
CA LEU A 744 24.27 -0.48 11.28
C LEU A 744 25.65 -0.61 10.61
N SER A 745 26.55 -1.37 11.21
CA SER A 745 27.91 -1.56 10.69
C SER A 745 27.91 -2.25 9.32
N ALA A 746 27.19 -3.37 9.19
CA ALA A 746 27.14 -4.14 7.96
C ALA A 746 26.41 -3.41 6.81
N PHE A 747 25.42 -2.57 7.14
CA PHE A 747 24.62 -1.84 6.16
C PHE A 747 25.36 -0.63 5.59
N THR A 748 26.01 0.18 6.45
CA THR A 748 26.70 1.42 6.04
C THR A 748 27.91 1.18 5.15
N GLU A 749 28.41 -0.05 5.16
CA GLU A 749 29.44 -0.57 4.27
C GLU A 749 29.03 -0.71 2.78
N LEU A 750 27.73 -0.67 2.46
CA LEU A 750 27.24 -0.76 1.09
C LEU A 750 27.60 0.48 0.26
N HIS A 751 27.57 0.35 -1.06
CA HIS A 751 27.96 1.44 -1.96
C HIS A 751 27.03 2.65 -1.83
N HIS A 752 27.54 3.77 -1.31
CA HIS A 752 26.80 5.03 -1.13
C HIS A 752 27.30 6.16 -2.05
N GLY A 753 28.06 5.83 -3.10
CA GLY A 753 28.62 6.78 -4.06
C GLY A 753 29.55 7.81 -3.38
N LYS A 754 29.35 9.09 -3.67
CA LYS A 754 30.15 10.20 -3.12
C LYS A 754 29.65 10.73 -1.77
N TYR A 755 28.62 10.11 -1.19
CA TYR A 755 28.09 10.53 0.11
C TYR A 755 29.13 10.29 1.20
N LYS A 756 29.32 11.25 2.11
CA LYS A 756 30.28 11.15 3.21
C LYS A 756 29.55 10.78 4.50
N PRO A 757 29.70 9.54 5.01
CA PRO A 757 29.06 9.14 6.25
C PRO A 757 29.66 9.89 7.45
N VAL A 758 28.86 10.05 8.50
CA VAL A 758 29.34 10.52 9.81
C VAL A 758 30.19 9.41 10.44
N THR A 759 31.27 9.80 11.12
CA THR A 759 32.22 8.84 11.73
C THR A 759 31.74 8.30 13.07
N ALA A 760 30.88 9.02 13.78
CA ALA A 760 30.29 8.56 15.03
C ALA A 760 29.23 7.49 14.76
N THR A 761 29.36 6.35 15.43
CA THR A 761 28.42 5.23 15.34
C THR A 761 27.41 5.19 16.49
N GLU A 762 27.73 5.87 17.60
CA GLU A 762 26.89 5.95 18.80
C GLU A 762 26.89 7.37 19.37
N GLY A 763 25.76 7.80 19.92
CA GLY A 763 25.58 9.07 20.61
C GLY A 763 24.42 8.98 21.59
N ASP A 764 24.59 9.53 22.80
CA ASP A 764 23.57 9.52 23.87
C ASP A 764 23.01 8.11 24.19
N GLY A 765 23.85 7.07 24.10
CA GLY A 765 23.48 5.67 24.37
C GLY A 765 22.64 5.01 23.27
N ARG A 766 22.60 5.58 22.06
CA ARG A 766 21.85 5.08 20.91
C ARG A 766 22.71 5.10 19.63
N PRO A 767 22.41 4.24 18.64
CA PRO A 767 23.07 4.30 17.34
C PRO A 767 22.82 5.61 16.61
N VAL A 768 23.87 6.17 15.99
CA VAL A 768 23.77 7.36 15.14
C VAL A 768 23.37 6.92 13.73
N VAL A 769 22.09 7.07 13.40
CA VAL A 769 21.53 6.67 12.10
C VAL A 769 21.37 7.89 11.18
N ASP A 770 22.17 7.92 10.11
CA ASP A 770 22.02 8.90 9.04
C ASP A 770 20.94 8.45 8.04
N ALA A 771 19.74 9.05 8.12
CA ALA A 771 18.61 8.71 7.27
C ALA A 771 18.88 9.00 5.78
N PHE A 772 19.67 10.02 5.44
CA PHE A 772 20.00 10.37 4.06
C PHE A 772 21.08 9.45 3.48
N LEU A 773 22.05 9.00 4.30
CA LEU A 773 22.95 7.91 3.92
C LEU A 773 22.15 6.64 3.62
N VAL A 774 21.15 6.31 4.45
CA VAL A 774 20.27 5.16 4.22
C VAL A 774 19.53 5.29 2.89
N GLU A 775 18.89 6.43 2.61
CA GLU A 775 18.24 6.69 1.31
C GLU A 775 19.22 6.48 0.16
N LYS A 776 20.43 7.03 0.30
CA LYS A 776 21.46 6.96 -0.72
C LYS A 776 21.88 5.52 -1.00
N ILE A 777 22.10 4.72 0.04
CA ILE A 777 22.41 3.29 -0.05
C ILE A 777 21.25 2.56 -0.74
N LEU A 778 20.00 2.76 -0.30
CA LEU A 778 18.84 2.10 -0.90
C LEU A 778 18.67 2.45 -2.39
N SER A 779 18.89 3.71 -2.78
CA SER A 779 18.78 4.17 -4.17
C SER A 779 19.79 3.50 -5.14
N LEU A 780 20.88 2.94 -4.59
CA LEU A 780 21.97 2.30 -5.33
C LEU A 780 22.01 0.78 -5.18
N ASN A 781 21.47 0.23 -4.08
CA ASN A 781 21.65 -1.18 -3.69
C ASN A 781 20.34 -1.97 -3.49
N SER A 782 19.17 -1.32 -3.55
CA SER A 782 17.88 -2.02 -3.45
C SER A 782 17.45 -2.66 -4.79
N PHE A 783 16.68 -3.74 -4.70
CA PHE A 783 16.18 -4.47 -5.86
C PHE A 783 14.66 -4.63 -5.78
N GLY A 784 13.97 -4.37 -6.88
CA GLY A 784 12.61 -4.86 -7.07
C GLY A 784 12.62 -6.38 -7.16
N ALA A 785 11.66 -7.01 -6.48
CA ALA A 785 11.56 -8.46 -6.40
C ALA A 785 10.12 -8.89 -6.71
N PRO A 786 9.86 -9.72 -7.73
CA PRO A 786 8.54 -10.35 -7.87
C PRO A 786 8.31 -11.31 -6.71
N ARG A 787 7.03 -11.57 -6.37
CA ARG A 787 6.66 -12.56 -5.35
C ARG A 787 7.31 -13.93 -5.60
N SER A 788 7.39 -14.34 -6.87
CA SER A 788 8.27 -15.40 -7.31
C SER A 788 8.71 -15.17 -8.76
N THR A 789 9.98 -15.45 -9.08
CA THR A 789 10.48 -15.33 -10.46
C THR A 789 9.87 -16.39 -11.37
N ARG A 790 9.57 -17.57 -10.82
CA ARG A 790 8.88 -18.65 -11.51
C ARG A 790 7.54 -18.22 -12.06
N ASP A 791 6.65 -17.73 -11.21
CA ASP A 791 5.28 -17.38 -11.60
C ASP A 791 5.31 -16.13 -12.49
N PHE A 792 6.25 -15.21 -12.26
CA PHE A 792 6.49 -14.08 -13.16
C PHE A 792 6.84 -14.56 -14.58
N CYS A 793 7.81 -15.48 -14.74
CA CYS A 793 8.20 -15.97 -16.05
C CYS A 793 7.09 -16.82 -16.70
N GLY A 794 6.43 -17.69 -15.92
CA GLY A 794 5.32 -18.50 -16.41
C GLY A 794 4.16 -17.67 -16.97
N ASN A 795 3.75 -16.65 -16.22
CA ASN A 795 2.59 -15.84 -16.60
C ASN A 795 2.89 -14.83 -17.72
N ASN A 796 4.11 -14.30 -17.78
CA ASN A 796 4.41 -13.14 -18.65
C ASN A 796 5.41 -13.44 -19.78
N VAL A 797 6.27 -14.46 -19.64
CA VAL A 797 7.35 -14.73 -20.60
C VAL A 797 7.08 -16.00 -21.40
N TRP A 798 6.51 -17.03 -20.77
CA TRP A 798 6.33 -18.36 -21.38
C TRP A 798 4.87 -18.70 -21.72
N SER A 799 3.90 -17.83 -21.39
CA SER A 799 2.48 -18.07 -21.60
C SER A 799 2.01 -17.92 -23.06
N GLY A 800 2.86 -17.44 -23.98
CA GLY A 800 2.53 -17.27 -25.40
C GLY A 800 1.51 -16.16 -25.71
N ASN A 801 0.93 -15.50 -24.71
CA ASN A 801 0.10 -14.31 -24.91
C ASN A 801 0.98 -13.15 -25.40
N PRO A 802 0.50 -12.33 -26.36
CA PRO A 802 1.16 -11.05 -26.62
C PRO A 802 1.19 -10.31 -25.29
N ALA A 803 2.40 -10.06 -24.82
CA ALA A 803 2.63 -9.07 -23.78
C ALA A 803 1.73 -7.86 -24.09
N PRO A 804 0.91 -7.35 -23.14
CA PRO A 804 0.35 -6.00 -23.32
C PRO A 804 1.50 -5.09 -23.77
N GLU A 805 1.28 -4.10 -24.64
CA GLU A 805 2.35 -3.30 -25.29
C GLU A 805 3.39 -2.67 -24.32
N VAL A 806 3.18 -2.80 -23.01
CA VAL A 806 4.07 -2.51 -21.86
C VAL A 806 5.07 -3.65 -21.53
N CYS A 807 4.94 -4.86 -22.09
CA CYS A 807 5.65 -6.08 -21.69
C CYS A 807 6.53 -6.69 -22.80
N ALA A 808 6.84 -5.96 -23.89
CA ALA A 808 7.86 -6.38 -24.88
C ALA A 808 9.29 -6.37 -24.31
N SER A 809 9.39 -6.22 -22.99
CA SER A 809 10.60 -6.01 -22.26
C SER A 809 10.30 -6.45 -20.83
N THR A 810 11.11 -7.33 -20.25
CA THR A 810 11.27 -7.40 -18.79
C THR A 810 11.93 -6.11 -18.25
N ARG A 811 11.84 -5.00 -18.99
CA ARG A 811 12.73 -3.83 -18.97
C ARG A 811 12.03 -2.57 -18.46
N GLU A 812 10.71 -2.60 -18.25
CA GLU A 812 9.97 -1.55 -17.57
C GLU A 812 9.38 -2.10 -16.29
N ARG A 813 9.55 -1.33 -15.21
CA ARG A 813 9.33 -1.76 -13.84
C ARG A 813 7.85 -2.12 -13.69
N PRO A 814 7.46 -3.38 -13.42
CA PRO A 814 6.16 -3.56 -12.78
C PRO A 814 6.22 -2.68 -11.53
N LEU A 815 5.26 -1.77 -11.39
CA LEU A 815 4.98 -1.00 -10.17
C LEU A 815 5.42 -1.85 -8.97
N PHE A 816 6.61 -1.60 -8.40
CA PHE A 816 7.23 -2.62 -7.56
C PHE A 816 6.41 -2.74 -6.29
N THR A 817 5.51 -3.72 -6.32
CA THR A 817 4.72 -4.20 -5.21
C THR A 817 5.64 -4.81 -4.18
N SER A 818 6.86 -5.21 -4.55
CA SER A 818 7.92 -5.51 -3.60
C SER A 818 9.32 -5.03 -3.98
N VAL A 819 10.06 -4.63 -2.95
CA VAL A 819 11.45 -4.20 -3.01
C VAL A 819 12.16 -4.59 -1.73
N GLY A 820 13.43 -4.94 -1.84
CA GLY A 820 14.25 -5.22 -0.67
C GLY A 820 15.71 -4.83 -0.88
N VAL A 821 16.49 -5.02 0.17
CA VAL A 821 17.95 -4.91 0.15
C VAL A 821 18.54 -6.20 0.69
N TRP A 822 19.55 -6.72 -0.01
CA TRP A 822 20.24 -7.96 0.29
C TRP A 822 21.74 -7.62 0.29
N LEU A 823 22.39 -7.72 1.45
CA LEU A 823 23.71 -7.12 1.65
C LEU A 823 24.77 -7.74 0.73
N LEU A 824 24.81 -9.07 0.60
CA LEU A 824 25.77 -9.76 -0.27
C LEU A 824 25.42 -9.55 -1.74
N ALA A 825 24.17 -9.78 -2.13
CA ALA A 825 23.72 -9.61 -3.51
C ALA A 825 23.90 -8.17 -4.03
N ALA A 826 23.82 -7.15 -3.15
CA ALA A 826 24.12 -5.76 -3.45
C ALA A 826 25.58 -5.51 -3.88
N ARG A 827 26.51 -6.39 -3.49
CA ARG A 827 27.93 -6.30 -3.84
C ARG A 827 28.28 -6.97 -5.18
N ILE A 828 27.32 -7.57 -5.88
CA ILE A 828 27.56 -8.12 -7.23
C ILE A 828 27.64 -6.95 -8.20
N ASN A 829 28.77 -6.81 -8.91
CA ASN A 829 29.02 -5.67 -9.78
C ASN A 829 28.31 -5.77 -11.13
N HIS A 830 28.29 -4.66 -11.88
CA HIS A 830 27.63 -4.64 -13.18
C HIS A 830 28.46 -5.29 -14.29
N SER A 831 27.78 -6.07 -15.13
CA SER A 831 28.15 -6.31 -16.52
C SER A 831 26.87 -6.32 -17.35
N CYS A 832 26.88 -5.73 -18.56
CA CYS A 832 25.72 -5.90 -19.46
C CYS A 832 25.57 -7.35 -19.89
N VAL A 833 26.65 -8.14 -19.82
CA VAL A 833 26.68 -9.59 -20.05
C VAL A 833 27.10 -10.27 -18.75
N GLY A 834 26.18 -10.31 -17.78
CA GLY A 834 26.43 -10.92 -16.48
C GLY A 834 26.89 -12.37 -16.58
N ASN A 835 27.73 -12.81 -15.65
CA ASN A 835 28.15 -14.20 -15.52
C ASN A 835 27.36 -14.97 -14.46
N CYS A 836 26.46 -14.31 -13.73
CA CYS A 836 25.45 -14.93 -12.89
C CYS A 836 24.07 -14.30 -13.12
N ARG A 837 23.01 -14.92 -12.58
CA ARG A 837 21.63 -14.44 -12.65
C ARG A 837 21.01 -14.46 -11.26
N ARG A 838 20.11 -13.52 -11.03
CA ARG A 838 19.34 -13.37 -9.79
C ARG A 838 17.88 -13.72 -10.04
N SER A 839 17.31 -14.47 -9.11
CA SER A 839 15.89 -14.76 -9.02
C SER A 839 15.40 -14.59 -7.58
N PHE A 840 14.09 -14.72 -7.37
CA PHE A 840 13.43 -14.47 -6.11
C PHE A 840 12.33 -15.49 -5.81
N ILE A 841 12.22 -15.85 -4.53
CA ILE A 841 11.03 -16.50 -3.94
C ILE A 841 10.75 -15.76 -2.63
N GLY A 842 9.72 -14.91 -2.62
CA GLY A 842 9.45 -14.03 -1.49
C GLY A 842 10.61 -13.07 -1.19
N ASP A 843 11.02 -13.00 0.08
CA ASP A 843 12.17 -12.21 0.56
C ASP A 843 13.54 -12.90 0.36
N MET A 844 13.59 -14.04 -0.33
CA MET A 844 14.84 -14.75 -0.63
C MET A 844 15.34 -14.40 -2.04
N ALA A 845 16.58 -13.91 -2.14
CA ALA A 845 17.29 -13.73 -3.40
C ALA A 845 18.16 -14.96 -3.68
N ILE A 846 18.04 -15.53 -4.88
CA ILE A 846 18.78 -16.72 -5.30
C ILE A 846 19.68 -16.32 -6.47
N ILE A 847 20.97 -16.63 -6.38
CA ILE A 847 21.96 -16.32 -7.40
C ILE A 847 22.61 -17.61 -7.88
N ARG A 848 22.60 -17.82 -9.21
CA ARG A 848 23.24 -18.96 -9.87
C ARG A 848 24.21 -18.52 -10.95
N ALA A 849 25.24 -19.34 -11.16
CA ALA A 849 26.20 -19.14 -12.24
C ALA A 849 25.50 -19.27 -13.60
N ALA A 850 25.63 -18.27 -14.47
CA ALA A 850 25.00 -18.25 -15.78
C ALA A 850 25.83 -18.95 -16.87
N ARG A 851 27.09 -19.21 -16.56
CA ARG A 851 28.09 -19.90 -17.38
C ARG A 851 29.10 -20.57 -16.45
N ASP A 852 30.04 -21.32 -17.00
CA ASP A 852 31.18 -21.82 -16.23
C ASP A 852 32.04 -20.63 -15.76
N ILE A 853 32.36 -20.59 -14.46
CA ILE A 853 33.11 -19.48 -13.84
C ILE A 853 34.35 -20.05 -13.13
N PRO A 854 35.57 -19.63 -13.50
CA PRO A 854 36.79 -20.02 -12.80
C PRO A 854 36.83 -19.51 -11.35
N VAL A 855 37.70 -20.10 -10.53
CA VAL A 855 38.00 -19.60 -9.18
C VAL A 855 38.54 -18.17 -9.21
N GLY A 856 38.21 -17.36 -8.20
CA GLY A 856 38.70 -15.99 -8.06
C GLY A 856 38.15 -15.01 -9.09
N THR A 857 37.05 -15.37 -9.78
CA THR A 857 36.42 -14.51 -10.78
C THR A 857 35.35 -13.64 -10.13
N GLU A 858 35.29 -12.37 -10.51
CA GLU A 858 34.23 -11.45 -10.05
C GLU A 858 32.87 -11.87 -10.60
N LEU A 859 31.86 -11.89 -9.73
CA LEU A 859 30.47 -12.09 -10.09
C LEU A 859 29.85 -10.79 -10.58
N THR A 860 29.10 -10.88 -11.68
CA THR A 860 28.47 -9.73 -12.32
C THR A 860 27.05 -9.99 -12.80
N ILE A 861 26.18 -9.00 -12.64
CA ILE A 861 24.78 -8.98 -13.12
C ILE A 861 24.45 -7.68 -13.87
N PRO A 862 23.48 -7.68 -14.78
CA PRO A 862 22.97 -6.43 -15.35
C PRO A 862 22.18 -5.63 -14.29
N TYR A 863 22.57 -4.37 -14.05
CA TYR A 863 21.89 -3.45 -13.13
C TYR A 863 20.66 -2.80 -13.74
N ARG A 864 20.68 -2.69 -15.05
CA ARG A 864 19.61 -2.17 -15.86
C ARG A 864 19.41 -3.11 -17.04
N PRO A 865 18.20 -3.18 -17.59
CA PRO A 865 17.99 -3.79 -18.88
C PRO A 865 18.77 -3.02 -19.96
N SER A 866 19.31 -3.74 -20.94
CA SER A 866 19.71 -3.14 -22.23
C SER A 866 18.44 -2.79 -23.01
N THR A 867 18.41 -1.76 -23.83
CA THR A 867 17.32 -1.55 -24.80
C THR A 867 17.84 -1.62 -26.23
N ASP A 868 16.93 -1.88 -27.15
CA ASP A 868 17.30 -2.09 -28.55
C ASP A 868 17.73 -0.76 -29.15
N SER A 869 18.86 -0.77 -29.85
CA SER A 869 19.48 0.42 -30.44
C SER A 869 20.12 1.40 -29.46
N GLU A 870 20.45 1.07 -28.22
CA GLU A 870 21.22 2.00 -27.38
C GLU A 870 22.65 2.19 -27.89
N SER A 871 23.13 3.44 -27.88
CA SER A 871 24.54 3.76 -28.09
C SER A 871 25.39 3.41 -26.85
N TYR A 872 26.71 3.42 -27.00
CA TYR A 872 27.61 3.31 -25.85
C TYR A 872 27.35 4.42 -24.82
N GLN A 873 27.15 5.66 -25.29
CA GLN A 873 26.90 6.82 -24.45
C GLN A 873 25.60 6.70 -23.65
N ASP A 874 24.53 6.18 -24.27
CA ASP A 874 23.25 5.93 -23.59
C ASP A 874 23.44 4.96 -22.42
N VAL A 875 24.23 3.90 -22.63
CA VAL A 875 24.52 2.91 -21.59
C VAL A 875 25.31 3.52 -20.44
N GLN A 876 26.38 4.27 -20.73
CA GLN A 876 27.17 4.91 -19.68
C GLN A 876 26.36 5.95 -18.91
N LYS A 877 25.51 6.73 -19.60
CA LYS A 877 24.60 7.69 -18.97
C LYS A 877 23.61 7.00 -18.02
N GLY A 878 23.07 5.84 -18.41
CA GLY A 878 22.20 5.03 -17.56
C GLY A 878 22.87 4.47 -16.30
N LEU A 879 24.19 4.26 -16.35
CA LEU A 879 25.01 3.71 -15.24
C LEU A 879 25.74 4.77 -14.41
N ALA A 880 25.74 6.03 -14.86
CA ALA A 880 26.53 7.11 -14.26
C ALA A 880 26.31 7.30 -12.75
N LYS A 881 25.11 6.98 -12.24
CA LYS A 881 24.78 7.15 -10.81
C LYS A 881 25.59 6.25 -9.86
N TRP A 882 26.17 5.15 -10.35
CA TRP A 882 27.02 4.24 -9.57
C TRP A 882 28.52 4.60 -9.66
N GLY A 883 28.89 5.58 -10.49
CA GLY A 883 30.26 6.12 -10.51
C GLY A 883 31.32 5.21 -11.15
N PHE A 884 30.94 4.26 -12.01
CA PHE A 884 31.87 3.44 -12.79
C PHE A 884 31.57 3.52 -14.30
N ILE A 885 32.50 3.04 -15.13
CA ILE A 885 32.35 2.91 -16.59
C ILE A 885 32.25 1.42 -16.94
N CYS A 886 31.21 1.05 -17.70
CA CYS A 886 31.06 -0.33 -18.17
C CYS A 886 31.89 -0.57 -19.43
N ASP A 887 32.77 -1.57 -19.36
CA ASP A 887 33.71 -1.98 -20.40
C ASP A 887 33.52 -3.45 -20.82
N CYS A 888 32.35 -4.01 -20.53
CA CYS A 888 32.01 -5.38 -20.92
C CYS A 888 32.02 -5.57 -22.45
N GLU A 889 32.00 -6.82 -22.89
CA GLU A 889 32.01 -7.26 -24.30
C GLU A 889 30.99 -6.49 -25.16
N LEU A 890 29.75 -6.37 -24.66
CA LEU A 890 28.66 -5.69 -25.36
C LEU A 890 28.88 -4.17 -25.43
N CYS A 891 29.47 -3.55 -24.40
CA CYS A 891 29.81 -2.13 -24.42
C CYS A 891 30.98 -1.84 -25.38
N LYS A 892 31.97 -2.73 -25.46
CA LYS A 892 33.06 -2.66 -26.43
C LYS A 892 32.54 -2.77 -27.87
N ASP A 893 31.53 -3.59 -28.11
CA ASP A 893 30.87 -3.68 -29.43
C ASP A 893 30.09 -2.41 -29.77
N ARG A 894 29.28 -1.90 -28.82
CA ARG A 894 28.56 -0.63 -28.98
C ARG A 894 29.49 0.54 -29.28
N LEU A 895 30.65 0.59 -28.65
CA LEU A 895 31.65 1.64 -28.89
C LEU A 895 32.23 1.60 -30.31
N LYS A 896 32.31 0.41 -30.92
CA LYS A 896 32.77 0.22 -32.31
C LYS A 896 31.67 0.44 -33.35
N THR A 897 30.40 0.36 -32.94
CA THR A 897 29.24 0.48 -33.84
C THR A 897 28.99 1.95 -34.16
N THR A 898 29.01 2.30 -35.45
CA THR A 898 28.71 3.66 -35.90
C THR A 898 27.21 3.98 -35.78
N GLU A 899 26.90 5.26 -35.64
CA GLU A 899 25.51 5.74 -35.55
C GLU A 899 24.67 5.32 -36.77
N ALA A 900 25.24 5.39 -37.97
CA ALA A 900 24.58 4.96 -39.20
C ALA A 900 24.21 3.46 -39.17
N VAL A 901 25.11 2.60 -38.68
CA VAL A 901 24.84 1.16 -38.53
C VAL A 901 23.74 0.92 -37.49
N ARG A 902 23.78 1.64 -36.37
CA ARG A 902 22.78 1.53 -35.28
C ARG A 902 21.39 1.92 -35.77
N VAL A 903 21.25 3.06 -36.44
CA VAL A 903 19.98 3.52 -37.02
C VAL A 903 19.48 2.53 -38.06
N ARG A 904 20.36 2.04 -38.93
CA ARG A 904 20.00 1.05 -39.94
C ARG A 904 19.48 -0.26 -39.33
N ARG A 905 20.11 -0.77 -38.27
CA ARG A 905 19.62 -1.95 -37.53
C ARG A 905 18.22 -1.70 -36.97
N LYS A 906 17.99 -0.54 -36.36
CA LYS A 906 16.67 -0.16 -35.79
C LYS A 906 15.57 -0.16 -36.85
N GLU A 907 15.83 0.43 -38.02
CA GLU A 907 14.87 0.46 -39.13
C GLU A 907 14.55 -0.94 -39.66
N LEU A 908 15.58 -1.78 -39.82
CA LEU A 908 15.41 -3.14 -40.30
C LEU A 908 14.65 -4.01 -39.29
N SER A 909 14.92 -3.89 -38.00
CA SER A 909 14.16 -4.57 -36.94
C SER A 909 12.69 -4.13 -36.96
N LYS A 910 12.41 -2.82 -37.05
CA LYS A 910 11.02 -2.33 -37.19
C LYS A 910 10.32 -2.87 -38.42
N GLU A 911 11.01 -3.03 -39.54
CA GLU A 911 10.44 -3.63 -40.75
C GLU A 911 10.17 -5.13 -40.59
N PHE A 912 10.98 -5.83 -39.79
CA PHE A 912 10.69 -7.20 -39.39
C PHE A 912 9.47 -7.27 -38.48
N ASP A 913 9.38 -6.39 -37.47
CA ASP A 913 8.28 -6.39 -36.50
C ASP A 913 6.90 -6.18 -37.15
N LYS A 914 6.84 -5.48 -38.30
CA LYS A 914 5.60 -5.37 -39.11
C LYS A 914 5.07 -6.72 -39.64
N GLN A 915 5.85 -7.79 -39.55
CA GLN A 915 5.44 -9.15 -39.92
C GLN A 915 4.97 -9.98 -38.71
N VAL A 916 5.07 -9.42 -37.51
CA VAL A 916 4.61 -10.00 -36.23
C VAL A 916 3.19 -9.46 -36.00
N PRO A 917 2.22 -10.31 -35.65
CA PRO A 917 0.95 -10.49 -36.36
C PRO A 917 0.08 -9.23 -36.57
N SER A 918 -0.38 -9.05 -37.81
CA SER A 918 -1.57 -8.30 -38.20
C SER A 918 -2.38 -9.17 -39.16
N ASP A 919 -3.31 -10.01 -38.69
CA ASP A 919 -4.37 -10.70 -39.46
C ASP A 919 -4.01 -11.38 -40.82
N GLN A 920 -2.72 -11.50 -41.16
CA GLN A 920 -2.17 -11.89 -42.46
C GLN A 920 -1.21 -13.06 -42.28
N GLU A 921 -1.05 -13.87 -43.35
CA GLU A 921 -0.08 -14.96 -43.40
C GLU A 921 1.36 -14.45 -43.21
N PHE A 922 2.16 -15.21 -42.46
CA PHE A 922 3.54 -14.86 -42.16
C PHE A 922 4.45 -15.10 -43.38
N ASP A 923 5.05 -14.03 -43.91
CA ASP A 923 5.97 -14.10 -45.06
C ASP A 923 7.38 -14.53 -44.62
N LEU A 924 7.59 -15.84 -44.57
CA LEU A 924 8.87 -16.45 -44.19
C LEU A 924 10.05 -16.00 -45.07
N GLU A 925 9.83 -15.81 -46.37
CA GLU A 925 10.89 -15.43 -47.30
C GLU A 925 11.36 -13.99 -47.03
N LYS A 926 10.41 -13.07 -46.86
CA LYS A 926 10.70 -11.68 -46.49
C LYS A 926 11.35 -11.59 -45.12
N ALA A 927 10.85 -12.32 -44.11
CA ALA A 927 11.45 -12.38 -42.78
C ALA A 927 12.91 -12.89 -42.82
N THR A 928 13.17 -13.98 -43.56
CA THR A 928 14.50 -14.56 -43.73
C THR A 928 15.45 -13.60 -44.47
N LYS A 929 14.94 -12.90 -45.49
CA LYS A 929 15.71 -11.87 -46.23
C LYS A 929 16.09 -10.70 -45.32
N LEU A 930 15.16 -10.20 -44.51
CA LEU A 930 15.44 -9.14 -43.54
C LEU A 930 16.48 -9.57 -42.51
N LEU A 931 16.36 -10.78 -41.95
CA LEU A 931 17.35 -11.35 -41.04
C LEU A 931 18.76 -11.34 -41.63
N ARG A 932 18.93 -11.82 -42.86
CA ARG A 932 20.23 -11.82 -43.55
C ARG A 932 20.79 -10.41 -43.74
N VAL A 933 19.93 -9.42 -44.02
CA VAL A 933 20.35 -8.01 -44.17
C VAL A 933 20.77 -7.43 -42.83
N ILE A 934 20.03 -7.72 -41.75
CA ILE A 934 20.39 -7.30 -40.39
C ILE A 934 21.71 -7.95 -39.97
N GLU A 935 21.89 -9.25 -40.23
CA GLU A 935 23.09 -9.99 -39.87
C GLU A 935 24.36 -9.39 -40.51
N LYS A 936 24.28 -8.99 -41.79
CA LYS A 936 25.38 -8.32 -42.52
C LYS A 936 25.82 -6.98 -41.89
N THR A 937 25.01 -6.39 -41.01
CA THR A 937 25.41 -5.18 -40.29
C THR A 937 26.36 -5.47 -39.12
N TYR A 938 26.53 -6.72 -38.70
CA TYR A 938 27.47 -7.13 -37.66
C TYR A 938 28.80 -7.60 -38.24
N SER A 939 29.91 -7.41 -37.51
CA SER A 939 31.25 -7.75 -37.95
C SER A 939 31.92 -8.75 -37.00
N GLY A 940 32.17 -9.98 -37.46
CA GLY A 940 32.77 -11.05 -36.65
C GLY A 940 31.85 -12.27 -36.50
N LYS A 941 32.26 -13.30 -35.75
CA LYS A 941 31.46 -14.53 -35.53
C LYS A 941 30.55 -14.38 -34.30
N PRO A 942 29.29 -14.90 -34.32
CA PRO A 942 28.32 -14.78 -33.21
C PRO A 942 28.88 -15.23 -31.84
N ALA A 943 29.55 -16.38 -31.80
CA ALA A 943 30.16 -16.93 -30.58
C ALA A 943 31.23 -16.03 -29.92
N LYS A 944 31.78 -15.05 -30.65
CA LYS A 944 32.79 -14.10 -30.15
C LYS A 944 32.27 -12.66 -30.06
N GLN A 945 31.06 -12.40 -30.53
CA GLN A 945 30.43 -11.08 -30.55
C GLN A 945 28.92 -11.26 -30.35
N ILE A 946 28.45 -10.92 -29.16
CA ILE A 946 27.03 -10.99 -28.81
C ILE A 946 26.23 -10.03 -29.69
N ARG A 947 25.28 -10.59 -30.45
CA ARG A 947 24.38 -9.88 -31.37
C ARG A 947 22.96 -9.87 -30.79
N TRP A 948 22.83 -9.43 -29.53
CA TRP A 948 21.58 -9.42 -28.77
C TRP A 948 20.33 -9.07 -29.60
N CYS A 949 20.39 -7.97 -30.38
CA CYS A 949 19.20 -7.42 -31.05
C CYS A 949 18.66 -8.30 -32.20
N ILE A 950 19.40 -9.32 -32.67
CA ILE A 950 18.90 -10.26 -33.69
C ILE A 950 18.42 -11.59 -33.09
N ALA A 951 18.71 -11.86 -31.81
CA ALA A 951 18.38 -13.13 -31.17
C ALA A 951 16.88 -13.44 -31.16
N HIS A 952 16.06 -12.45 -30.79
CA HIS A 952 14.60 -12.59 -30.76
C HIS A 952 14.01 -12.79 -32.16
N LEU A 953 14.63 -12.22 -33.20
CA LEU A 953 14.19 -12.36 -34.58
C LEU A 953 14.40 -13.79 -35.09
N TYR A 954 15.58 -14.38 -34.82
CA TYR A 954 15.83 -15.80 -35.12
C TYR A 954 14.90 -16.73 -34.35
N ALA A 955 14.70 -16.45 -33.05
CA ALA A 955 13.77 -17.21 -32.22
C ALA A 955 12.35 -17.18 -32.78
N TYR A 956 11.87 -16.01 -33.20
CA TYR A 956 10.53 -15.86 -33.78
C TYR A 956 10.37 -16.67 -35.07
N VAL A 957 11.33 -16.58 -36.00
CA VAL A 957 11.30 -17.40 -37.24
C VAL A 957 11.34 -18.89 -36.92
N GLY A 958 12.18 -19.32 -35.97
CA GLY A 958 12.25 -20.72 -35.56
C GLY A 958 10.94 -21.23 -34.97
N ILE A 959 10.27 -20.43 -34.13
CA ILE A 959 8.95 -20.78 -33.56
C ILE A 959 7.90 -20.88 -34.66
N ARG A 960 7.89 -19.97 -35.65
CA ARG A 960 6.96 -20.04 -36.78
C ARG A 960 7.19 -21.27 -37.66
N LEU A 961 8.43 -21.56 -38.02
CA LEU A 961 8.77 -22.78 -38.77
C LEU A 961 8.34 -24.05 -38.05
N ARG A 962 8.46 -24.08 -36.71
CA ARG A 962 7.99 -25.22 -35.91
C ARG A 962 6.47 -25.35 -35.95
N GLN A 963 5.73 -24.23 -35.90
CA GLN A 963 4.27 -24.23 -36.03
C GLN A 963 3.82 -24.70 -37.42
N ASP A 964 4.63 -24.43 -38.45
CA ASP A 964 4.45 -24.92 -39.82
C ASP A 964 5.03 -26.34 -40.02
N GLU A 965 5.39 -27.04 -38.94
CA GLU A 965 5.93 -28.41 -38.91
C GLU A 965 7.28 -28.63 -39.64
N ASP A 966 8.02 -27.56 -39.97
CA ASP A 966 9.39 -27.61 -40.50
C ASP A 966 10.42 -27.67 -39.35
N PHE A 967 10.43 -28.81 -38.64
CA PHE A 967 11.21 -28.98 -37.41
C PHE A 967 12.72 -28.82 -37.59
N VAL A 968 13.28 -29.27 -38.72
CA VAL A 968 14.73 -29.19 -38.98
C VAL A 968 15.16 -27.74 -39.11
N ARG A 969 14.49 -26.95 -39.95
CA ARG A 969 14.83 -25.52 -40.10
C ARG A 969 14.46 -24.72 -38.86
N ALA A 970 13.40 -25.11 -38.15
CA ALA A 970 13.07 -24.53 -36.85
C ALA A 970 14.23 -24.70 -35.87
N ALA A 971 14.76 -25.92 -35.70
CA ALA A 971 15.90 -26.19 -34.84
C ALA A 971 17.14 -25.38 -35.24
N GLU A 972 17.43 -25.28 -36.54
CA GLU A 972 18.53 -24.44 -37.04
C GLU A 972 18.37 -22.96 -36.67
N MET A 973 17.17 -22.39 -36.82
CA MET A 973 16.91 -20.98 -36.48
C MET A 973 16.97 -20.74 -34.98
N LEU A 974 16.44 -21.65 -34.16
CA LEU A 974 16.50 -21.57 -32.70
C LEU A 974 17.95 -21.64 -32.20
N ILE A 975 18.77 -22.54 -32.75
CA ILE A 975 20.21 -22.63 -32.45
C ILE A 975 20.93 -21.35 -32.85
N LYS A 976 20.67 -20.80 -34.05
CA LYS A 976 21.24 -19.51 -34.48
C LYS A 976 20.86 -18.38 -33.52
N GLY A 977 19.62 -18.38 -33.03
CA GLY A 977 19.17 -17.47 -31.97
C GLY A 977 20.05 -17.56 -30.72
N LEU A 978 20.30 -18.78 -30.22
CA LEU A 978 21.20 -19.00 -29.08
C LEU A 978 22.65 -18.58 -29.40
N GLU A 979 23.19 -18.92 -30.57
CA GLU A 979 24.55 -18.52 -30.97
C GLU A 979 24.75 -17.01 -31.03
N THR A 980 23.72 -16.26 -31.44
CA THR A 980 23.76 -14.78 -31.42
C THR A 980 23.84 -14.20 -30.02
N MET A 981 23.45 -14.98 -29.01
CA MET A 981 23.59 -14.65 -27.58
C MET A 981 24.94 -15.08 -27.00
N GLY A 982 25.86 -15.59 -27.82
CA GLY A 982 27.20 -16.02 -27.40
C GLY A 982 27.27 -17.48 -26.92
N PHE A 983 26.23 -18.28 -27.16
CA PHE A 983 26.30 -19.73 -26.96
C PHE A 983 27.18 -20.36 -28.04
N VAL A 984 27.88 -21.44 -27.68
CA VAL A 984 28.57 -22.31 -28.64
C VAL A 984 27.89 -23.67 -28.55
N ILE A 985 27.14 -24.03 -29.58
CA ILE A 985 26.35 -25.25 -29.65
C ILE A 985 26.94 -26.14 -30.73
N LEU A 986 27.26 -27.38 -30.36
CA LEU A 986 27.61 -28.42 -31.31
C LEU A 986 26.35 -29.25 -31.58
N ALA A 987 25.77 -29.05 -32.77
CA ALA A 987 24.64 -29.82 -33.26
C ALA A 987 25.00 -30.46 -34.61
N THR A 988 24.91 -31.79 -34.73
CA THR A 988 25.12 -32.49 -36.02
C THR A 988 23.78 -32.97 -36.58
N PRO A 989 23.48 -32.72 -37.87
CA PRO A 989 22.27 -33.22 -38.51
C PRO A 989 22.23 -34.76 -38.52
N PRO A 990 21.05 -35.38 -38.70
CA PRO A 990 20.89 -36.84 -38.68
C PRO A 990 21.52 -37.64 -39.84
N ASP A 991 22.03 -37.00 -40.91
CA ASP A 991 22.04 -37.64 -42.24
C ASP A 991 23.36 -38.20 -42.80
N ASP A 992 24.48 -38.16 -42.08
CA ASP A 992 25.79 -38.41 -42.74
C ASP A 992 26.41 -39.80 -42.49
N GLY A 993 25.58 -40.81 -42.20
CA GLY A 993 25.94 -42.23 -42.30
C GLY A 993 27.13 -42.73 -41.46
N SER A 994 27.69 -41.93 -40.54
CA SER A 994 28.91 -42.30 -39.80
C SER A 994 29.04 -41.71 -38.39
N ALA A 995 28.12 -40.84 -37.94
CA ALA A 995 28.13 -40.28 -36.59
C ALA A 995 26.73 -40.25 -35.96
N GLN A 996 26.64 -40.66 -34.70
CA GLN A 996 25.44 -40.54 -33.86
C GLN A 996 25.08 -39.05 -33.73
N ALA A 997 23.82 -38.67 -34.02
CA ALA A 997 23.35 -37.30 -33.86
C ALA A 997 23.72 -36.74 -32.48
N ARG A 998 24.24 -35.51 -32.44
CA ARG A 998 24.83 -34.91 -31.23
C ARG A 998 24.24 -33.53 -30.99
N PHE A 999 23.91 -33.22 -29.74
CA PHE A 999 23.53 -31.89 -29.28
C PHE A 999 24.30 -31.56 -27.99
N GLU A 1000 25.16 -30.54 -28.00
CA GLU A 1000 25.99 -30.21 -26.85
C GLU A 1000 26.23 -28.69 -26.73
N VAL A 1001 26.00 -28.13 -25.54
CA VAL A 1001 26.37 -26.75 -25.23
C VAL A 1001 27.82 -26.71 -24.75
N LYS A 1002 28.74 -26.33 -25.64
CA LYS A 1002 30.17 -26.19 -25.33
C LYS A 1002 30.48 -24.93 -24.52
N GLN A 1003 29.68 -23.88 -24.72
CA GLN A 1003 29.81 -22.62 -24.01
C GLN A 1003 28.43 -22.01 -23.81
N TRP A 1004 28.15 -21.60 -22.58
CA TRP A 1004 26.96 -20.84 -22.23
C TRP A 1004 27.12 -19.37 -22.63
N GLY A 1005 26.10 -18.81 -23.26
CA GLY A 1005 26.05 -17.40 -23.64
C GLY A 1005 25.39 -16.52 -22.59
N MET A 1006 24.83 -15.40 -23.05
CA MET A 1006 24.06 -14.47 -22.24
C MET A 1006 22.71 -15.10 -21.86
N MET A 1007 22.51 -15.35 -20.56
CA MET A 1007 21.31 -16.00 -20.04
C MET A 1007 20.18 -15.00 -19.79
N GLU A 1008 19.06 -15.19 -20.48
CA GLU A 1008 17.88 -14.33 -20.42
C GLU A 1008 16.59 -15.10 -20.18
N HIS A 1009 15.52 -14.39 -19.78
CA HIS A 1009 14.26 -15.02 -19.39
C HIS A 1009 13.62 -15.89 -20.48
N HIS A 1010 13.89 -15.62 -21.76
CA HIS A 1010 13.38 -16.40 -22.88
C HIS A 1010 14.26 -17.61 -23.25
N ILE A 1011 15.49 -17.72 -22.72
CA ILE A 1011 16.41 -18.81 -23.08
C ILE A 1011 15.86 -20.19 -22.68
N PRO A 1012 15.28 -20.41 -21.48
CA PRO A 1012 14.64 -21.68 -21.16
C PRO A 1012 13.55 -22.06 -22.15
N TRP A 1013 12.80 -21.07 -22.66
CA TRP A 1013 11.79 -21.27 -23.69
C TRP A 1013 12.39 -21.71 -25.03
N LEU A 1014 13.52 -21.14 -25.45
CA LEU A 1014 14.18 -21.58 -26.69
C LEU A 1014 14.66 -23.03 -26.62
N PHE A 1015 15.25 -23.45 -25.48
CA PHE A 1015 15.60 -24.85 -25.26
C PHE A 1015 14.35 -25.74 -25.25
N PHE A 1016 13.24 -25.26 -24.70
CA PHE A 1016 11.98 -25.99 -24.74
C PHE A 1016 11.46 -26.19 -26.18
N GLN A 1017 11.51 -25.15 -27.03
CA GLN A 1017 11.16 -25.28 -28.44
C GLN A 1017 12.07 -26.27 -29.18
N LEU A 1018 13.35 -26.36 -28.80
CA LEU A 1018 14.27 -27.37 -29.34
C LEU A 1018 13.91 -28.80 -28.93
N ILE A 1019 13.40 -29.01 -27.71
CA ILE A 1019 12.91 -30.33 -27.27
C ILE A 1019 11.79 -30.80 -28.21
N GLU A 1020 10.83 -29.93 -28.51
CA GLU A 1020 9.73 -30.25 -29.44
C GLU A 1020 10.24 -30.54 -30.85
N CYS A 1021 11.21 -29.77 -31.36
CA CYS A 1021 11.81 -30.06 -32.66
C CYS A 1021 12.53 -31.42 -32.65
N TYR A 1022 13.29 -31.73 -31.60
CA TYR A 1022 14.04 -32.99 -31.51
C TYR A 1022 13.15 -34.21 -31.26
N ALA A 1023 11.97 -34.06 -30.66
CA ALA A 1023 11.00 -35.15 -30.57
C ALA A 1023 10.63 -35.69 -31.95
N GLU A 1024 10.56 -34.80 -32.96
CA GLU A 1024 10.24 -35.16 -34.34
C GLU A 1024 11.49 -35.49 -35.18
N ILE A 1025 12.61 -34.79 -34.98
CA ILE A 1025 13.85 -35.01 -35.75
C ILE A 1025 14.59 -36.27 -35.31
N ASN A 1026 14.86 -36.41 -34.00
CA ASN A 1026 15.58 -37.54 -33.42
C ASN A 1026 15.31 -37.64 -31.91
N PRO A 1027 14.39 -38.51 -31.46
CA PRO A 1027 14.01 -38.65 -30.06
C PRO A 1027 15.17 -38.91 -29.09
N HIS A 1028 16.31 -39.47 -29.54
CA HIS A 1028 17.47 -39.70 -28.67
C HIS A 1028 18.14 -38.39 -28.18
N LEU A 1029 17.87 -37.26 -28.83
CA LEU A 1029 18.35 -35.95 -28.42
C LEU A 1029 17.48 -35.29 -27.34
N VAL A 1030 16.24 -35.76 -27.15
CA VAL A 1030 15.28 -35.19 -26.20
C VAL A 1030 15.83 -35.15 -24.77
N PRO A 1031 16.35 -36.25 -24.17
CA PRO A 1031 16.88 -36.22 -22.81
C PRO A 1031 18.05 -35.23 -22.64
N VAL A 1032 18.87 -35.07 -23.67
CA VAL A 1032 20.00 -34.13 -23.67
C VAL A 1032 19.51 -32.68 -23.76
N ALA A 1033 18.52 -32.41 -24.61
CA ALA A 1033 17.88 -31.10 -24.70
C ALA A 1033 17.15 -30.72 -23.40
N GLU A 1034 16.46 -31.68 -22.77
CA GLU A 1034 15.81 -31.51 -21.46
C GLU A 1034 16.81 -31.16 -20.37
N HIS A 1035 17.98 -31.81 -20.35
CA HIS A 1035 19.04 -31.50 -19.40
C HIS A 1035 19.51 -30.04 -19.52
N TYR A 1036 19.77 -29.55 -20.75
CA TYR A 1036 20.17 -28.16 -20.96
C TYR A 1036 19.04 -27.17 -20.68
N ALA A 1037 17.80 -27.53 -21.00
CA ALA A 1037 16.61 -26.74 -20.64
C ALA A 1037 16.48 -26.60 -19.12
N GLN A 1038 16.71 -27.67 -18.35
CA GLN A 1038 16.67 -27.65 -16.90
C GLN A 1038 17.78 -26.79 -16.30
N ILE A 1039 19.00 -26.84 -16.85
CA ILE A 1039 20.08 -25.93 -16.42
C ILE A 1039 19.68 -24.48 -16.69
N ALA A 1040 19.25 -24.15 -17.91
CA ALA A 1040 18.83 -22.81 -18.29
C ALA A 1040 17.68 -22.31 -17.40
N TYR A 1041 16.67 -23.15 -17.17
CA TYR A 1041 15.56 -22.87 -16.26
C TYR A 1041 16.05 -22.59 -14.86
N SER A 1042 16.92 -23.44 -14.32
CA SER A 1042 17.46 -23.26 -12.97
C SER A 1042 18.19 -21.93 -12.81
N ILE A 1043 18.93 -21.48 -13.82
CA ILE A 1043 19.64 -20.20 -13.80
C ILE A 1043 18.66 -19.03 -13.76
N ILE A 1044 17.54 -19.11 -14.49
CA ILE A 1044 16.53 -18.03 -14.56
C ILE A 1044 15.61 -18.01 -13.34
N VAL A 1045 15.16 -19.18 -12.88
CA VAL A 1045 14.17 -19.32 -11.81
C VAL A 1045 14.82 -19.44 -10.43
N GLY A 1046 16.06 -19.92 -10.36
CA GLY A 1046 16.82 -20.17 -9.12
C GLY A 1046 16.76 -21.62 -8.64
N GLU A 1047 15.97 -22.47 -9.28
CA GLU A 1047 15.85 -23.90 -8.98
C GLU A 1047 15.32 -24.66 -10.21
N GLY A 1048 15.56 -25.97 -10.30
CA GLY A 1048 15.22 -26.78 -11.46
C GLY A 1048 14.11 -27.82 -11.21
N GLU A 1049 13.57 -27.89 -10.00
CA GLU A 1049 12.58 -28.89 -9.58
C GLU A 1049 11.21 -28.59 -10.17
N SER A 1050 10.85 -27.31 -10.33
CA SER A 1050 9.52 -26.90 -10.79
C SER A 1050 9.42 -26.56 -12.28
N MET A 1051 10.41 -26.94 -13.10
CA MET A 1051 10.40 -26.67 -14.54
C MET A 1051 9.12 -27.15 -15.22
N TRP A 1052 8.72 -28.39 -14.93
CA TRP A 1052 7.55 -29.03 -15.55
C TRP A 1052 6.21 -28.57 -14.97
N ASP A 1053 6.21 -27.77 -13.90
CA ASP A 1053 4.98 -27.16 -13.37
C ASP A 1053 4.54 -25.95 -14.21
N VAL A 1054 5.47 -25.38 -14.98
CA VAL A 1054 5.29 -24.06 -15.64
C VAL A 1054 5.54 -24.12 -17.14
N MET A 1055 6.49 -24.93 -17.58
CA MET A 1055 6.72 -25.17 -19.00
C MET A 1055 5.66 -26.19 -19.49
N PRO A 1056 5.11 -26.02 -20.71
CA PRO A 1056 4.17 -26.99 -21.28
C PRO A 1056 4.77 -28.40 -21.24
N ALA A 1057 3.96 -29.41 -20.96
CA ALA A 1057 4.45 -30.79 -21.04
C ALA A 1057 4.61 -31.17 -22.52
N THR A 1058 5.82 -31.55 -22.94
CA THR A 1058 5.98 -32.32 -24.19
C THR A 1058 5.32 -33.68 -24.02
N GLY A 1059 4.81 -34.25 -25.11
CA GLY A 1059 4.00 -35.46 -25.14
C GLY A 1059 4.38 -36.56 -24.13
N ASN A 1060 3.32 -37.17 -23.59
CA ASN A 1060 3.26 -38.31 -22.66
C ASN A 1060 3.63 -38.06 -21.17
N LYS A 1061 2.64 -37.54 -20.44
CA LYS A 1061 2.60 -37.52 -18.96
C LYS A 1061 2.69 -38.92 -18.31
N ALA A 1062 2.44 -39.99 -19.06
CA ALA A 1062 2.29 -41.34 -18.53
C ALA A 1062 3.62 -42.06 -18.24
N GLU A 1063 4.77 -41.56 -18.70
CA GLU A 1063 6.08 -42.21 -18.50
C GLU A 1063 6.99 -41.53 -17.46
N ARG A 1064 6.53 -40.45 -16.80
CA ARG A 1064 7.35 -39.65 -15.87
C ARG A 1064 7.01 -39.79 -14.38
N THR A 1065 6.12 -40.73 -14.04
CA THR A 1065 5.85 -41.22 -12.67
C THR A 1065 6.36 -42.64 -12.56
#